data_AF-A0A0G4LUG1-F1
#
_entry.id   AF-A0A0G4LUG1-F1
#
_cell.length_a   1.000
_cell.length_b   1.000
_cell.length_c   1.000
_cell.angle_alpha   90.00
_cell.angle_beta   90.00
_cell.angle_gamma   90.00
#
_symmetry.space_group_name_H-M   'P 1'
#
loop_
_entity.id
_entity.type
_entity.pdbx_description
1 polymer ?
#
loop_
_entity_poly.entity_id
_entity_poly.type
_entity_poly.pdbx_seq_one_letter_code
_entity_poly.pdbx_strand_id
1 'polypeptide(L)'
;MGLLQEITGPAAQQFRTLGTASQVGVVVFGVVFLFVVVHVVNQLLFKNPNEPPMVFSWFPFIGNTVTYGMDPPAFFEANKKKYGDVFTFILLGSKTTVAVGPQGNDFILNGKQRDVNAEEIYSVLTTPVFGRDVVYDCPNAKLMEQKKVGACFPFPVAPRTAADTLPQFQFMKIALTTEAFRSYVPIISHEVQNFFKTSKYFKEQSGVVNIPPRMAEITIFTASHALQGSEIRNKFDTSLAELYHDLDMGFSAINFALHWAPLPWNRKRDAAQKAVAQIFMDTIKDRRESGRTDGLDMISHLMRSTYKNGINVPDHEIAHMMIALLMAGQHSSSSTSSWIMARLAQNPSVIDDLYKEQVEALGADLPPLTYEDLSKLPLNQAIIKETLRLHTPIHSILRKVKSPMPVPGTKYVVPTSHNLLSAPGTSATDPTYFPNPAIWDPYRWLPDSPNAPTFSRAENADEEKIDYGYGLVSKGANSPYLPFGAGRHRCIGEQFANVQLQTITAEIITGPAAQQFQTLGTASQVGVVVFGVVLLSVVLHVANQLLFKNPNEPPVVFSWFPFIGNTITYGMDPPAFFEANKKKYGDVFTFILLGSKTTVAVGPQGNDFILNGKQRDVNAEEIYSVLTTPVFGRDVVYDCPNAKLMEQKKTITAEIVRLVKFSNADGSSNINGTDYASLFSRPLEPVNIRYERRDKA
;
A
#
# COMPACT_ATOMS: atom_id res chain seq x y z
N MET A 1 -48.90 -42.20 3.92
CA MET A 1 -48.23 -41.47 5.02
C MET A 1 -46.74 -41.76 4.86
N GLY A 2 -46.00 -40.79 4.35
CA GLY A 2 -44.75 -41.02 3.62
C GLY A 2 -43.49 -40.89 4.46
N LEU A 3 -42.38 -41.39 3.90
CA LEU A 3 -40.98 -41.41 4.39
C LEU A 3 -40.55 -40.20 5.25
N LEU A 4 -41.05 -39.01 4.94
CA LEU A 4 -40.79 -37.78 5.69
C LEU A 4 -41.28 -37.88 7.15
N GLN A 5 -42.41 -38.51 7.43
CA GLN A 5 -42.96 -38.63 8.79
C GLN A 5 -42.16 -39.62 9.66
N GLU A 6 -41.64 -40.69 9.05
CA GLU A 6 -40.77 -41.68 9.71
C GLU A 6 -39.37 -41.12 10.03
N ILE A 7 -38.85 -40.20 9.21
CA ILE A 7 -37.52 -39.57 9.42
C ILE A 7 -37.62 -38.37 10.37
N THR A 8 -38.67 -37.55 10.24
CA THR A 8 -38.81 -36.30 11.02
C THR A 8 -39.19 -36.52 12.47
N GLY A 9 -39.93 -37.59 12.80
CA GLY A 9 -40.37 -37.89 14.17
C GLY A 9 -39.19 -38.13 15.14
N PRO A 10 -38.31 -39.12 14.87
CA PRO A 10 -37.14 -39.40 15.72
C PRO A 10 -36.14 -38.24 15.76
N ALA A 11 -35.93 -37.56 14.64
CA ALA A 11 -35.04 -36.40 14.56
C ALA A 11 -35.56 -35.20 15.38
N ALA A 12 -36.87 -34.94 15.37
CA ALA A 12 -37.48 -33.89 16.19
C ALA A 12 -37.41 -34.21 17.68
N GLN A 13 -37.52 -35.49 18.05
CA GLN A 13 -37.40 -35.93 19.43
C GLN A 13 -35.96 -35.80 19.93
N GLN A 14 -34.97 -36.21 19.15
CA GLN A 14 -33.55 -36.00 19.47
C GLN A 14 -33.17 -34.51 19.52
N PHE A 15 -33.66 -33.69 18.60
CA PHE A 15 -33.44 -32.23 18.61
C PHE A 15 -33.96 -31.58 19.90
N ARG A 16 -35.14 -32.00 20.40
CA ARG A 16 -35.70 -31.51 21.67
C ARG A 16 -34.89 -31.91 22.90
N THR A 17 -34.06 -32.96 22.82
CA THR A 17 -33.17 -33.38 23.92
C THR A 17 -31.83 -32.63 23.95
N LEU A 18 -31.50 -31.86 22.91
CA LEU A 18 -30.29 -31.02 22.88
C LEU A 18 -30.46 -29.77 23.75
N GLY A 19 -29.37 -29.28 24.33
CA GLY A 19 -29.34 -27.97 24.98
C GLY A 19 -29.57 -26.82 23.98
N THR A 20 -30.06 -25.67 24.45
CA THR A 20 -30.45 -24.53 23.61
C THR A 20 -29.36 -24.06 22.64
N ALA A 21 -28.10 -24.00 23.08
CA ALA A 21 -26.98 -23.62 22.22
C ALA A 21 -26.76 -24.62 21.07
N SER A 22 -26.90 -25.92 21.34
CA SER A 22 -26.80 -26.98 20.34
C SER A 22 -28.00 -26.98 19.38
N GLN A 23 -29.21 -26.69 19.87
CA GLN A 23 -30.39 -26.50 19.02
C GLN A 23 -30.20 -25.34 18.05
N VAL A 24 -29.72 -24.20 18.54
CA VAL A 24 -29.38 -23.03 17.70
C VAL A 24 -28.31 -23.40 16.69
N GLY A 25 -27.24 -24.10 17.11
CA GLY A 25 -26.18 -24.55 16.21
C GLY A 25 -26.68 -25.47 15.09
N VAL A 26 -27.53 -26.44 15.41
CA VAL A 26 -28.13 -27.37 14.43
C VAL A 26 -29.05 -26.63 13.44
N VAL A 27 -29.85 -25.68 13.93
CA VAL A 27 -30.72 -24.87 13.05
C VAL A 27 -29.89 -23.99 12.12
N VAL A 28 -28.89 -23.27 12.65
CA VAL A 28 -28.02 -22.40 11.84
C VAL A 28 -27.27 -23.22 10.79
N PHE A 29 -26.68 -24.36 11.18
CA PHE A 29 -25.99 -25.25 10.25
C PHE A 29 -26.94 -25.82 9.20
N GLY A 30 -28.14 -26.25 9.60
CA GLY A 30 -29.16 -26.77 8.68
C GLY A 30 -29.60 -25.73 7.66
N VAL A 31 -29.79 -24.47 8.08
CA VAL A 31 -30.11 -23.37 7.18
C VAL A 31 -28.96 -23.09 6.21
N VAL A 32 -27.72 -22.97 6.70
CA VAL A 32 -26.54 -22.75 5.83
C VAL A 32 -26.37 -23.90 4.84
N PHE A 33 -26.50 -25.14 5.28
CA PHE A 33 -26.43 -26.32 4.44
C PHE A 33 -27.51 -26.30 3.36
N LEU A 34 -28.76 -25.99 3.72
CA LEU A 34 -29.85 -25.85 2.74
C LEU A 34 -29.56 -24.76 1.71
N PHE A 35 -29.05 -23.61 2.13
CA PHE A 35 -28.65 -22.53 1.22
C PHE A 35 -27.55 -22.97 0.24
N VAL A 36 -26.54 -23.70 0.73
CA VAL A 36 -25.47 -24.26 -0.11
C VAL A 36 -26.02 -25.27 -1.11
N VAL A 37 -26.86 -26.22 -0.66
CA VAL A 37 -27.47 -27.23 -1.54
C VAL A 37 -28.34 -26.57 -2.60
N VAL A 38 -29.22 -25.66 -2.22
CA VAL A 38 -30.09 -24.93 -3.17
C VAL A 38 -29.24 -24.15 -4.16
N HIS A 39 -28.18 -23.47 -3.73
CA HIS A 39 -27.27 -22.74 -4.60
C HIS A 39 -26.57 -23.64 -5.62
N VAL A 40 -25.98 -24.75 -5.17
CA VAL A 40 -25.30 -25.72 -6.04
C VAL A 40 -26.28 -26.36 -7.03
N VAL A 41 -27.45 -26.79 -6.56
CA VAL A 41 -28.50 -27.34 -7.42
C VAL A 41 -28.94 -26.30 -8.46
N ASN A 42 -29.08 -25.03 -8.05
CA ASN A 42 -29.48 -23.97 -8.95
C ASN A 42 -28.44 -23.71 -10.06
N GLN A 43 -27.15 -23.71 -9.71
CA GLN A 43 -26.05 -23.55 -10.67
C GLN A 43 -25.93 -24.72 -11.66
N LEU A 44 -26.27 -25.94 -11.22
CA LEU A 44 -26.17 -27.14 -12.06
C LEU A 44 -27.40 -27.33 -12.97
N LEU A 45 -28.60 -27.10 -12.45
CA LEU A 45 -29.86 -27.41 -13.17
C LEU A 45 -30.42 -26.23 -13.97
N PHE A 46 -30.28 -24.98 -13.51
CA PHE A 46 -30.94 -23.83 -14.13
C PHE A 46 -29.93 -22.92 -14.87
N LYS A 47 -29.37 -23.42 -15.96
CA LYS A 47 -28.45 -22.67 -16.83
C LYS A 47 -29.20 -21.99 -17.96
N ASN A 48 -29.06 -20.67 -18.08
CA ASN A 48 -29.55 -19.93 -19.23
C ASN A 48 -28.50 -19.97 -20.35
N PRO A 49 -28.79 -20.58 -21.52
CA PRO A 49 -27.82 -20.69 -22.62
C PRO A 49 -27.49 -19.35 -23.30
N ASN A 50 -28.25 -18.30 -23.01
CA ASN A 50 -28.05 -16.93 -23.52
C ASN A 50 -27.34 -16.02 -22.52
N GLU A 51 -26.95 -16.52 -21.34
CA GLU A 51 -26.11 -15.79 -20.39
C GLU A 51 -24.66 -16.31 -20.43
N PRO A 52 -23.66 -15.46 -20.12
CA PRO A 52 -22.29 -15.93 -20.02
C PRO A 52 -22.13 -17.04 -18.98
N PRO A 53 -21.23 -18.01 -19.21
CA PRO A 53 -21.04 -19.15 -18.33
C PRO A 53 -20.71 -18.71 -16.90
N MET A 54 -21.40 -19.32 -15.93
CA MET A 54 -21.18 -19.03 -14.51
C MET A 54 -20.03 -19.89 -13.95
N VAL A 55 -19.06 -19.24 -13.32
CA VAL A 55 -18.01 -19.88 -12.53
C VAL A 55 -18.67 -20.56 -11.33
N PHE A 56 -18.39 -21.84 -11.16
CA PHE A 56 -18.92 -22.63 -10.05
C PHE A 56 -18.49 -22.06 -8.69
N SER A 57 -19.40 -22.03 -7.72
CA SER A 57 -19.11 -21.59 -6.36
C SER A 57 -19.92 -22.37 -5.33
N TRP A 58 -19.29 -22.74 -4.21
CA TRP A 58 -19.98 -23.48 -3.16
C TRP A 58 -20.93 -22.60 -2.34
N PHE A 59 -20.51 -21.38 -2.03
CA PHE A 59 -21.24 -20.48 -1.14
C PHE A 59 -21.95 -19.37 -1.93
N PRO A 60 -23.26 -19.13 -1.70
CA PRO A 60 -24.06 -18.22 -2.52
C PRO A 60 -23.66 -16.73 -2.40
N PHE A 61 -23.27 -16.28 -1.19
CA PHE A 61 -22.91 -14.87 -0.96
C PHE A 61 -21.42 -14.60 -1.20
N ILE A 62 -20.55 -15.47 -0.67
CA ILE A 62 -19.09 -15.33 -0.83
C ILE A 62 -18.70 -15.63 -2.28
N GLY A 63 -19.34 -16.60 -2.94
CA GLY A 63 -19.08 -16.89 -4.35
C GLY A 63 -17.63 -17.28 -4.60
N ASN A 64 -17.00 -16.59 -5.55
CA ASN A 64 -15.58 -16.72 -5.88
C ASN A 64 -14.74 -15.56 -5.32
N THR A 65 -15.29 -14.78 -4.39
CA THR A 65 -14.63 -13.58 -3.83
C THR A 65 -13.25 -13.87 -3.25
N VAL A 66 -13.08 -14.99 -2.53
CA VAL A 66 -11.80 -15.35 -1.91
C VAL A 66 -10.75 -15.66 -2.98
N THR A 67 -11.08 -16.54 -3.94
CA THR A 67 -10.16 -16.90 -5.02
C THR A 67 -9.82 -15.71 -5.92
N TYR A 68 -10.80 -14.85 -6.19
CA TYR A 68 -10.58 -13.61 -6.93
C TYR A 68 -9.71 -12.63 -6.13
N GLY A 69 -9.98 -12.44 -4.84
CA GLY A 69 -9.28 -11.46 -4.01
C GLY A 69 -7.84 -11.85 -3.67
N MET A 70 -7.50 -13.14 -3.68
CA MET A 70 -6.14 -13.62 -3.42
C MET A 70 -5.20 -13.41 -4.61
N ASP A 71 -5.65 -13.71 -5.83
CA ASP A 71 -4.85 -13.57 -7.05
C ASP A 71 -5.77 -13.35 -8.27
N PRO A 72 -6.21 -12.09 -8.53
CA PRO A 72 -7.07 -11.78 -9.66
C PRO A 72 -6.48 -12.18 -11.02
N PRO A 73 -5.19 -11.92 -11.33
CA PRO A 73 -4.57 -12.36 -12.57
C PRO A 73 -4.67 -13.88 -12.81
N ALA A 74 -4.27 -14.70 -11.83
CA ALA A 74 -4.37 -16.16 -11.95
C ALA A 74 -5.83 -16.62 -12.06
N PHE A 75 -6.74 -15.98 -11.32
CA PHE A 75 -8.18 -16.23 -11.43
C PHE A 75 -8.70 -15.96 -12.84
N PHE A 76 -8.34 -14.83 -13.45
CA PHE A 76 -8.76 -14.52 -14.81
C PHE A 76 -8.15 -15.47 -15.84
N GLU A 77 -6.88 -15.83 -15.71
CA GLU A 77 -6.21 -16.76 -16.62
C GLU A 77 -6.87 -18.16 -16.58
N ALA A 78 -7.10 -18.69 -15.38
CA ALA A 78 -7.72 -20.01 -15.21
C ALA A 78 -9.15 -20.05 -15.77
N ASN A 79 -9.94 -19.00 -15.55
CA ASN A 79 -11.31 -18.94 -16.06
C ASN A 79 -11.35 -18.63 -17.57
N LYS A 80 -10.44 -17.81 -18.10
CA LYS A 80 -10.27 -17.60 -19.55
C LYS A 80 -10.02 -18.93 -20.27
N LYS A 81 -9.11 -19.76 -19.74
CA LYS A 81 -8.81 -21.10 -20.28
C LYS A 81 -10.03 -22.03 -20.27
N LYS A 82 -10.91 -21.91 -19.28
CA LYS A 82 -12.06 -22.81 -19.09
C LYS A 82 -13.33 -22.37 -19.83
N TYR A 83 -13.59 -21.06 -19.87
CA TYR A 83 -14.88 -20.51 -20.31
C TYR A 83 -14.75 -19.55 -21.51
N GLY A 84 -13.53 -19.25 -21.96
CA GLY A 84 -13.26 -18.24 -22.96
C GLY A 84 -13.21 -16.82 -22.37
N ASP A 85 -13.26 -15.81 -23.24
CA ASP A 85 -13.01 -14.43 -22.84
C ASP A 85 -14.14 -13.77 -22.03
N VAL A 86 -15.32 -14.41 -21.95
CA VAL A 86 -16.51 -13.86 -21.29
C VAL A 86 -17.12 -14.88 -20.35
N PHE A 87 -17.17 -14.57 -19.06
CA PHE A 87 -17.70 -15.44 -18.01
C PHE A 87 -18.24 -14.63 -16.83
N THR A 88 -19.11 -15.23 -16.01
CA THR A 88 -19.72 -14.58 -14.83
C THR A 88 -19.28 -15.28 -13.55
N PHE A 89 -18.91 -14.53 -12.52
CA PHE A 89 -18.65 -15.08 -11.18
C PHE A 89 -19.39 -14.29 -10.10
N ILE A 90 -19.47 -14.82 -8.89
CA ILE A 90 -20.11 -14.12 -7.77
C ILE A 90 -19.04 -13.40 -6.95
N LEU A 91 -19.18 -12.08 -6.82
CA LEU A 91 -18.34 -11.19 -6.04
C LEU A 91 -19.21 -10.48 -5.00
N LEU A 92 -19.01 -10.81 -3.72
CA LEU A 92 -19.75 -10.23 -2.57
C LEU A 92 -21.27 -10.17 -2.81
N GLY A 93 -21.86 -11.31 -3.17
CA GLY A 93 -23.30 -11.46 -3.43
C GLY A 93 -23.78 -10.94 -4.80
N SER A 94 -22.93 -10.26 -5.57
CA SER A 94 -23.28 -9.74 -6.90
C SER A 94 -22.73 -10.63 -8.02
N LYS A 95 -23.57 -10.93 -9.02
CA LYS A 95 -23.11 -11.56 -10.26
C LYS A 95 -22.31 -10.54 -11.07
N THR A 96 -21.05 -10.86 -11.35
CA THR A 96 -20.12 -10.00 -12.08
C THR A 96 -19.65 -10.70 -13.34
N THR A 97 -20.06 -10.19 -14.49
CA THR A 97 -19.64 -10.65 -15.81
C THR A 97 -18.35 -9.97 -16.21
N VAL A 98 -17.30 -10.76 -16.44
CA VAL A 98 -16.00 -10.32 -16.93
C VAL A 98 -15.98 -10.45 -18.46
N ALA A 99 -15.40 -9.47 -19.13
CA ALA A 99 -14.94 -9.61 -20.51
C ALA A 99 -13.45 -9.23 -20.56
N VAL A 100 -12.58 -10.21 -20.78
CA VAL A 100 -11.12 -10.00 -20.83
C VAL A 100 -10.65 -9.67 -22.25
N GLY A 101 -9.42 -9.15 -22.35
CA GLY A 101 -8.83 -8.78 -23.63
C GLY A 101 -9.33 -7.43 -24.19
N PRO A 102 -8.75 -6.97 -25.31
CA PRO A 102 -9.05 -5.63 -25.83
C PRO A 102 -10.51 -5.41 -26.21
N GLN A 103 -11.16 -6.39 -26.85
CA GLN A 103 -12.60 -6.30 -27.19
C GLN A 103 -13.49 -6.22 -25.94
N GLY A 104 -13.12 -6.94 -24.86
CA GLY A 104 -13.82 -6.86 -23.58
C GLY A 104 -13.66 -5.50 -22.90
N ASN A 105 -12.45 -4.93 -22.99
CA ASN A 105 -12.18 -3.57 -22.53
C ASN A 105 -13.03 -2.55 -23.32
N ASP A 106 -13.10 -2.65 -24.64
CA ASP A 106 -13.93 -1.77 -25.46
C ASP A 106 -15.42 -1.88 -25.15
N PHE A 107 -15.94 -3.11 -25.06
CA PHE A 107 -17.33 -3.37 -24.70
C PHE A 107 -17.75 -2.69 -23.39
N ILE A 108 -16.88 -2.69 -22.37
CA ILE A 108 -17.20 -2.18 -21.04
C ILE A 108 -16.84 -0.69 -20.88
N LEU A 109 -15.64 -0.29 -21.30
CA LEU A 109 -15.11 1.06 -21.06
C LEU A 109 -15.73 2.10 -22.01
N ASN A 110 -16.11 1.69 -23.23
CA ASN A 110 -16.88 2.50 -24.17
C ASN A 110 -18.39 2.22 -24.14
N GLY A 111 -18.87 1.49 -23.12
CA GLY A 111 -20.30 1.30 -22.89
C GLY A 111 -21.06 2.64 -22.90
N LYS A 112 -22.26 2.64 -23.50
CA LYS A 112 -23.08 3.85 -23.58
C LYS A 112 -23.57 4.22 -22.17
N GLN A 113 -23.71 5.52 -21.90
CA GLN A 113 -24.13 6.02 -20.58
C GLN A 113 -25.47 5.46 -20.10
N ARG A 114 -26.37 5.13 -21.03
CA ARG A 114 -27.68 4.54 -20.71
C ARG A 114 -27.60 3.04 -20.35
N ASP A 115 -26.53 2.37 -20.76
CA ASP A 115 -26.36 0.92 -20.65
C ASP A 115 -25.50 0.55 -19.44
N VAL A 116 -24.58 1.43 -19.02
CA VAL A 116 -23.68 1.21 -17.87
C VAL A 116 -23.57 2.42 -16.95
N ASN A 117 -23.39 2.18 -15.65
CA ASN A 117 -23.22 3.21 -14.64
C ASN A 117 -22.05 2.89 -13.70
N ALA A 118 -21.13 3.84 -13.48
CA ALA A 118 -19.99 3.64 -12.58
C ALA A 118 -20.32 4.11 -11.16
N GLU A 119 -21.10 5.18 -11.05
CA GLU A 119 -21.45 5.89 -9.83
C GLU A 119 -22.19 4.97 -8.83
N GLU A 120 -23.07 4.09 -9.32
CA GLU A 120 -23.82 3.11 -8.53
C GLU A 120 -22.96 2.04 -7.86
N ILE A 121 -21.75 1.79 -8.38
CA ILE A 121 -20.81 0.84 -7.77
C ILE A 121 -19.86 1.55 -6.82
N TYR A 122 -19.34 2.72 -7.21
CA TYR A 122 -18.23 3.34 -6.50
C TYR A 122 -18.64 4.35 -5.43
N SER A 123 -19.84 4.95 -5.53
CA SER A 123 -20.33 5.94 -4.54
C SER A 123 -20.28 5.43 -3.10
N VAL A 124 -20.63 4.16 -2.87
CA VAL A 124 -20.59 3.54 -1.54
C VAL A 124 -19.19 3.54 -0.90
N LEU A 125 -18.14 3.47 -1.73
CA LEU A 125 -16.75 3.45 -1.27
C LEU A 125 -16.17 4.86 -1.22
N THR A 126 -16.42 5.67 -2.26
CA THR A 126 -15.75 6.95 -2.44
C THR A 126 -16.44 8.10 -1.73
N THR A 127 -17.77 8.14 -1.68
CA THR A 127 -18.52 9.26 -1.09
C THR A 127 -18.19 9.46 0.39
N PRO A 128 -18.08 8.41 1.23
CA PRO A 128 -17.69 8.59 2.63
C PRO A 128 -16.25 9.06 2.84
N VAL A 129 -15.38 8.88 1.84
CA VAL A 129 -13.96 9.29 1.90
C VAL A 129 -13.78 10.70 1.35
N PHE A 130 -14.33 10.98 0.17
CA PHE A 130 -14.14 12.26 -0.52
C PHE A 130 -15.07 13.34 0.02
N GLY A 131 -16.30 12.96 0.36
CA GLY A 131 -17.39 13.88 0.65
C GLY A 131 -18.44 13.91 -0.46
N ARG A 132 -19.51 14.66 -0.21
CA ARG A 132 -20.68 14.73 -1.08
C ARG A 132 -20.48 15.64 -2.29
N ASP A 133 -21.38 15.49 -3.26
CA ASP A 133 -21.53 16.33 -4.46
C ASP A 133 -20.40 16.25 -5.50
N VAL A 134 -19.41 15.40 -5.28
CA VAL A 134 -18.22 15.26 -6.13
C VAL A 134 -17.98 13.81 -6.58
N VAL A 135 -17.24 13.66 -7.67
CA VAL A 135 -16.82 12.36 -8.21
C VAL A 135 -18.02 11.46 -8.53
N TYR A 136 -18.29 10.46 -7.69
CA TYR A 136 -19.38 9.49 -7.88
C TYR A 136 -20.64 9.82 -7.09
N ASP A 137 -20.62 10.88 -6.26
CA ASP A 137 -21.81 11.41 -5.57
C ASP A 137 -22.53 12.49 -6.40
N CYS A 138 -22.42 12.41 -7.72
CA CYS A 138 -23.10 13.33 -8.63
C CYS A 138 -23.43 12.68 -9.98
N PRO A 139 -24.37 13.24 -10.76
CA PRO A 139 -24.65 12.76 -12.10
C PRO A 139 -23.40 12.81 -12.99
N ASN A 140 -23.27 11.87 -13.92
CA ASN A 140 -22.10 11.77 -14.81
C ASN A 140 -21.78 13.08 -15.54
N ALA A 141 -22.79 13.88 -15.92
CA ALA A 141 -22.59 15.19 -16.54
C ALA A 141 -21.80 16.15 -15.64
N LYS A 142 -22.10 16.21 -14.34
CA LYS A 142 -21.37 17.03 -13.36
C LYS A 142 -19.95 16.48 -13.16
N LEU A 143 -19.77 15.16 -13.13
CA LEU A 143 -18.44 14.54 -13.11
C LEU A 143 -17.61 14.93 -14.34
N MET A 144 -18.20 14.96 -15.54
CA MET A 144 -17.48 15.41 -16.74
C MET A 144 -17.05 16.87 -16.63
N GLU A 145 -17.90 17.74 -16.06
CA GLU A 145 -17.53 19.13 -15.77
C GLU A 145 -16.41 19.21 -14.73
N GLN A 146 -16.49 18.48 -13.63
CA GLN A 146 -15.43 18.40 -12.63
C GLN A 146 -14.09 17.96 -13.26
N LYS A 147 -14.11 17.03 -14.22
CA LYS A 147 -12.93 16.59 -14.98
C LYS A 147 -12.42 17.60 -16.03
N LYS A 148 -13.20 18.62 -16.38
CA LYS A 148 -13.05 19.36 -17.65
C LYS A 148 -11.73 20.10 -17.84
N VAL A 149 -11.23 20.00 -19.09
CA VAL A 149 -10.12 20.76 -19.68
C VAL A 149 -10.64 22.02 -20.35
N GLY A 150 -9.97 23.15 -20.12
CA GLY A 150 -9.96 24.27 -21.04
C GLY A 150 -8.92 24.02 -22.12
N ALA A 151 -9.34 23.79 -23.36
CA ALA A 151 -8.41 23.81 -24.49
C ALA A 151 -8.10 25.27 -24.82
N CYS A 152 -6.91 25.75 -24.46
CA CYS A 152 -6.29 26.88 -25.15
C CYS A 152 -5.60 26.30 -26.39
N PHE A 153 -6.21 26.43 -27.56
CA PHE A 153 -5.51 26.16 -28.83
C PHE A 153 -4.64 27.37 -29.18
N PRO A 154 -3.37 27.19 -29.56
CA PRO A 154 -2.60 28.25 -30.19
C PRO A 154 -2.94 28.26 -31.69
N PHE A 155 -3.68 29.27 -32.15
CA PHE A 155 -3.60 29.70 -33.54
C PHE A 155 -3.31 31.20 -33.54
N PRO A 156 -2.30 31.68 -34.30
CA PRO A 156 -2.00 33.09 -34.37
C PRO A 156 -3.06 33.77 -35.24
N VAL A 157 -3.43 35.01 -34.88
CA VAL A 157 -3.55 36.20 -35.76
C VAL A 157 -4.56 37.20 -35.16
N ALA A 158 -4.07 38.44 -35.01
CA ALA A 158 -4.72 39.73 -34.73
C ALA A 158 -4.79 40.21 -33.27
N PRO A 159 -4.38 41.47 -33.01
CA PRO A 159 -4.50 42.08 -31.69
C PRO A 159 -5.96 42.44 -31.45
N ARG A 160 -6.54 41.96 -30.33
CA ARG A 160 -7.88 42.37 -29.89
C ARG A 160 -7.80 43.04 -28.52
N THR A 161 -8.60 44.10 -28.40
CA THR A 161 -8.68 45.06 -27.29
C THR A 161 -9.37 44.48 -26.06
N ALA A 162 -9.11 45.10 -24.90
CA ALA A 162 -9.37 44.63 -23.54
C ALA A 162 -10.85 44.58 -23.06
N ALA A 163 -11.81 44.15 -23.89
CA ALA A 163 -13.24 44.15 -23.49
C ALA A 163 -14.03 42.84 -23.71
N ASP A 164 -13.45 41.79 -24.29
CA ASP A 164 -14.17 40.51 -24.53
C ASP A 164 -13.74 39.45 -23.50
N THR A 165 -14.39 39.41 -22.33
CA THR A 165 -14.24 38.33 -21.35
C THR A 165 -15.04 37.10 -21.79
N LEU A 166 -14.35 36.09 -22.33
CA LEU A 166 -14.92 34.75 -22.54
C LEU A 166 -15.36 34.14 -21.19
N PRO A 167 -16.50 33.44 -21.11
CA PRO A 167 -16.92 32.81 -19.86
C PRO A 167 -16.00 31.62 -19.48
N GLN A 168 -15.41 31.70 -18.29
CA GLN A 168 -14.45 30.73 -17.71
C GLN A 168 -15.15 29.44 -17.24
N PHE A 169 -15.49 28.54 -18.17
CA PHE A 169 -16.02 27.20 -17.87
C PHE A 169 -14.89 26.15 -17.74
N GLN A 170 -14.18 26.13 -16.60
CA GLN A 170 -12.82 25.58 -16.51
C GLN A 170 -12.60 24.82 -15.19
N PHE A 171 -12.04 23.59 -15.15
CA PHE A 171 -11.94 22.72 -13.94
C PHE A 171 -10.59 21.94 -13.82
N MET A 172 -10.56 20.71 -13.29
CA MET A 172 -9.36 20.04 -12.75
C MET A 172 -8.19 19.85 -13.72
N LYS A 173 -8.43 19.56 -15.01
CA LYS A 173 -7.31 19.23 -15.94
C LYS A 173 -6.55 20.48 -16.44
N ILE A 174 -6.95 21.69 -16.05
CA ILE A 174 -6.24 22.94 -16.39
C ILE A 174 -5.02 23.18 -15.49
N ALA A 175 -5.08 22.75 -14.24
CA ALA A 175 -3.91 22.66 -13.37
C ALA A 175 -2.94 21.54 -13.83
N LEU A 176 -3.30 20.77 -14.86
CA LEU A 176 -2.49 19.71 -15.45
C LEU A 176 -2.04 20.09 -16.87
N THR A 177 -1.62 21.34 -17.04
CA THR A 177 -1.09 21.88 -18.30
C THR A 177 0.44 21.83 -18.32
N THR A 178 1.03 21.96 -19.51
CA THR A 178 2.48 22.10 -19.68
C THR A 178 3.06 23.25 -18.84
N GLU A 179 2.36 24.38 -18.74
CA GLU A 179 2.77 25.51 -17.90
C GLU A 179 2.78 25.15 -16.42
N ALA A 180 1.73 24.49 -15.93
CA ALA A 180 1.70 23.97 -14.57
C ALA A 180 2.83 22.95 -14.32
N PHE A 181 3.07 22.02 -15.25
CA PHE A 181 4.14 21.03 -15.10
C PHE A 181 5.54 21.63 -15.06
N ARG A 182 5.80 22.73 -15.79
CA ARG A 182 7.04 23.50 -15.64
C ARG A 182 7.23 24.03 -14.23
N SER A 183 6.15 24.46 -13.58
CA SER A 183 6.19 24.87 -12.16
C SER A 183 6.30 23.69 -11.19
N TYR A 184 5.76 22.52 -11.55
CA TYR A 184 5.71 21.35 -10.67
C TYR A 184 7.02 20.57 -10.60
N VAL A 185 7.76 20.43 -11.71
CA VAL A 185 9.00 19.64 -11.73
C VAL A 185 10.04 20.12 -10.69
N PRO A 186 10.35 21.42 -10.59
CA PRO A 186 11.25 21.92 -9.55
C PRO A 186 10.73 21.67 -8.13
N ILE A 187 9.41 21.76 -7.91
CA ILE A 187 8.78 21.48 -6.61
C ILE A 187 8.94 20.00 -6.24
N ILE A 188 8.65 19.10 -7.19
CA ILE A 188 8.75 17.65 -6.99
C ILE A 188 10.21 17.26 -6.74
N SER A 189 11.15 17.77 -7.55
CA SER A 189 12.58 17.57 -7.36
C SER A 189 13.04 18.02 -5.97
N HIS A 190 12.63 19.23 -5.54
CA HIS A 190 12.96 19.75 -4.23
C HIS A 190 12.46 18.84 -3.09
N GLU A 191 11.19 18.39 -3.14
CA GLU A 191 10.62 17.51 -2.12
C GLU A 191 11.34 16.15 -2.06
N VAL A 192 11.70 15.58 -3.21
CA VAL A 192 12.47 14.32 -3.27
C VAL A 192 13.85 14.50 -2.64
N GLN A 193 14.59 15.53 -3.05
CA GLN A 193 15.92 15.81 -2.50
C GLN A 193 15.86 16.13 -1.01
N ASN A 194 14.88 16.92 -0.57
CA ASN A 194 14.68 17.24 0.83
C ASN A 194 14.35 16.00 1.66
N PHE A 195 13.56 15.08 1.11
CA PHE A 195 13.27 13.80 1.75
C PHE A 195 14.54 12.99 1.96
N PHE A 196 15.38 12.82 0.95
CA PHE A 196 16.66 12.10 1.10
C PHE A 196 17.62 12.77 2.08
N LYS A 197 17.63 14.12 2.14
CA LYS A 197 18.49 14.89 3.06
C LYS A 197 18.05 14.80 4.52
N THR A 198 16.74 14.84 4.79
CA THR A 198 16.19 14.97 6.15
C THR A 198 15.75 13.64 6.76
N SER A 199 15.36 12.67 5.93
CA SER A 199 14.84 11.38 6.36
C SER A 199 15.89 10.56 7.10
N LYS A 200 15.56 10.11 8.31
CA LYS A 200 16.41 9.23 9.13
C LYS A 200 16.78 7.91 8.43
N TYR A 201 16.02 7.50 7.43
CA TYR A 201 16.22 6.24 6.71
C TYR A 201 17.32 6.31 5.65
N PHE A 202 17.71 7.50 5.22
CA PHE A 202 18.71 7.72 4.16
C PHE A 202 19.90 8.59 4.62
N LYS A 203 20.11 8.73 5.94
CA LYS A 203 21.22 9.52 6.52
C LYS A 203 22.57 8.84 6.40
N GLU A 204 22.59 7.53 6.55
CA GLU A 204 23.82 6.74 6.51
C GLU A 204 24.26 6.51 5.06
N GLN A 205 25.58 6.34 4.84
CA GLN A 205 26.14 6.07 3.51
C GLN A 205 25.58 4.80 2.86
N SER A 206 25.13 3.84 3.68
CA SER A 206 24.43 2.64 3.22
C SER A 206 23.45 2.17 4.29
N GLY A 207 22.40 1.46 3.89
CA GLY A 207 21.40 0.95 4.82
C GLY A 207 20.33 0.11 4.13
N VAL A 208 19.45 -0.47 4.95
CA VAL A 208 18.29 -1.23 4.49
C VAL A 208 17.03 -0.44 4.84
N VAL A 209 16.17 -0.22 3.85
CA VAL A 209 14.96 0.59 4.01
C VAL A 209 13.75 -0.13 3.43
N ASN A 210 12.65 -0.09 4.15
CA ASN A 210 11.35 -0.56 3.65
C ASN A 210 10.77 0.46 2.66
N ILE A 211 10.86 0.17 1.35
CA ILE A 211 10.57 1.12 0.27
C ILE A 211 9.11 1.59 0.19
N PRO A 212 8.07 0.72 0.25
CA PRO A 212 6.69 1.18 0.02
C PRO A 212 6.21 2.31 0.93
N PRO A 213 6.46 2.29 2.25
CA PRO A 213 6.12 3.43 3.10
C PRO A 213 6.88 4.71 2.74
N ARG A 214 8.13 4.61 2.25
CA ARG A 214 8.91 5.78 1.85
C ARG A 214 8.40 6.38 0.54
N MET A 215 8.03 5.54 -0.42
CA MET A 215 7.42 6.00 -1.67
C MET A 215 6.05 6.62 -1.43
N ALA A 216 5.28 6.11 -0.47
CA ALA A 216 4.04 6.76 -0.03
C ALA A 216 4.30 8.17 0.55
N GLU A 217 5.32 8.34 1.39
CA GLU A 217 5.71 9.65 1.94
C GLU A 217 6.21 10.61 0.85
N ILE A 218 7.09 10.16 -0.06
CA ILE A 218 7.55 10.98 -1.19
C ILE A 218 6.37 11.38 -2.09
N THR A 219 5.47 10.44 -2.38
CA THR A 219 4.30 10.70 -3.24
C THR A 219 3.38 11.73 -2.62
N ILE A 220 3.08 11.64 -1.32
CA ILE A 220 2.18 12.58 -0.66
C ILE A 220 2.81 13.97 -0.54
N PHE A 221 4.11 14.07 -0.25
CA PHE A 221 4.83 15.35 -0.17
C PHE A 221 4.91 16.04 -1.53
N THR A 222 5.29 15.30 -2.57
CA THR A 222 5.38 15.84 -3.94
C THR A 222 4.01 16.24 -4.48
N ALA A 223 2.97 15.41 -4.29
CA ALA A 223 1.63 15.68 -4.78
C ALA A 223 0.94 16.84 -4.01
N SER A 224 1.03 16.85 -2.68
CA SER A 224 0.43 17.92 -1.88
C SER A 224 1.06 19.27 -2.20
N HIS A 225 2.39 19.34 -2.33
CA HIS A 225 3.05 20.60 -2.66
C HIS A 225 2.70 21.07 -4.08
N ALA A 226 2.85 20.20 -5.08
CA ALA A 226 2.61 20.58 -6.48
C ALA A 226 1.14 20.90 -6.77
N LEU A 227 0.20 20.07 -6.30
CA LEU A 227 -1.23 20.22 -6.65
C LEU A 227 -2.00 21.07 -5.65
N GLN A 228 -1.67 21.05 -4.36
CA GLN A 228 -2.46 21.69 -3.31
C GLN A 228 -1.79 22.92 -2.69
N GLY A 229 -0.52 23.17 -3.04
CA GLY A 229 0.24 24.32 -2.57
C GLY A 229 1.03 24.06 -1.29
N SER A 230 1.94 24.98 -0.99
CA SER A 230 2.86 24.87 0.14
C SER A 230 2.14 24.94 1.49
N GLU A 231 1.00 25.62 1.59
CA GLU A 231 0.24 25.73 2.85
C GLU A 231 -0.30 24.37 3.30
N ILE A 232 -0.77 23.55 2.35
CA ILE A 232 -1.25 22.20 2.61
C ILE A 232 -0.05 21.28 2.87
N ARG A 233 1.01 21.36 2.05
CA ARG A 233 2.26 20.61 2.25
C ARG A 233 2.87 20.83 3.63
N ASN A 234 2.88 22.06 4.13
CA ASN A 234 3.46 22.41 5.43
C ASN A 234 2.62 21.89 6.60
N LYS A 235 1.34 21.60 6.38
CA LYS A 235 0.47 20.95 7.36
C LYS A 235 0.64 19.43 7.39
N PHE A 236 1.35 18.81 6.44
CA PHE A 236 1.73 17.39 6.49
C PHE A 236 2.84 17.15 7.52
N ASP A 237 2.51 17.39 8.78
CA ASP A 237 3.20 16.89 9.97
C ASP A 237 2.55 15.58 10.46
N THR A 238 2.87 15.12 11.67
CA THR A 238 2.25 13.92 12.27
C THR A 238 0.73 13.97 12.32
N SER A 239 0.12 15.16 12.49
CA SER A 239 -1.33 15.29 12.70
C SER A 239 -2.15 15.09 11.42
N LEU A 240 -1.73 15.70 10.30
CA LEU A 240 -2.43 15.53 9.03
C LEU A 240 -2.19 14.14 8.43
N ALA A 241 -0.98 13.58 8.62
CA ALA A 241 -0.68 12.21 8.20
C ALA A 241 -1.62 11.18 8.85
N GLU A 242 -1.93 11.33 10.14
CA GLU A 242 -2.91 10.48 10.84
C GLU A 242 -4.32 10.60 10.24
N LEU A 243 -4.77 11.82 9.92
CA LEU A 243 -6.07 12.04 9.28
C LEU A 243 -6.15 11.39 7.90
N TYR A 244 -5.08 11.48 7.10
CA TYR A 244 -5.04 10.80 5.80
C TYR A 244 -5.02 9.28 5.93
N HIS A 245 -4.34 8.75 6.94
CA HIS A 245 -4.40 7.32 7.22
C HIS A 245 -5.81 6.86 7.61
N ASP A 246 -6.49 7.61 8.48
CA ASP A 246 -7.87 7.31 8.87
C ASP A 246 -8.86 7.42 7.67
N LEU A 247 -8.62 8.38 6.75
CA LEU A 247 -9.34 8.47 5.47
C LEU A 247 -9.08 7.25 4.58
N ASP A 248 -7.82 6.82 4.46
CA ASP A 248 -7.39 5.70 3.64
C ASP A 248 -8.02 4.37 4.09
N MET A 249 -8.20 4.17 5.40
CA MET A 249 -8.93 3.01 5.92
C MET A 249 -10.38 2.92 5.40
N GLY A 250 -10.92 4.02 4.88
CA GLY A 250 -12.19 4.05 4.15
C GLY A 250 -12.20 3.23 2.86
N PHE A 251 -11.05 3.00 2.22
CA PHE A 251 -10.89 2.18 1.01
C PHE A 251 -10.72 0.68 1.29
N SER A 252 -10.85 0.24 2.53
CA SER A 252 -10.83 -1.18 2.87
C SER A 252 -11.93 -1.95 2.12
N ALA A 253 -11.60 -3.15 1.61
CA ALA A 253 -12.52 -3.94 0.78
C ALA A 253 -13.86 -4.27 1.47
N ILE A 254 -13.86 -4.36 2.80
CA ILE A 254 -15.07 -4.58 3.59
C ILE A 254 -16.12 -3.46 3.39
N ASN A 255 -15.68 -2.24 3.08
CA ASN A 255 -16.57 -1.10 2.88
C ASN A 255 -17.38 -1.17 1.58
N PHE A 256 -17.01 -2.02 0.60
CA PHE A 256 -17.93 -2.34 -0.50
C PHE A 256 -19.27 -2.90 -0.02
N ALA A 257 -19.29 -3.59 1.13
CA ALA A 257 -20.52 -4.12 1.74
C ALA A 257 -20.97 -3.32 2.96
N LEU A 258 -20.04 -2.88 3.81
CA LEU A 258 -20.31 -2.35 5.16
C LEU A 258 -19.82 -0.90 5.38
N HIS A 259 -19.79 -0.06 4.33
CA HIS A 259 -19.37 1.35 4.44
C HIS A 259 -20.19 2.19 5.44
N TRP A 260 -21.46 1.84 5.66
CA TRP A 260 -22.40 2.51 6.56
C TRP A 260 -22.35 1.98 7.99
N ALA A 261 -21.69 0.85 8.23
CA ALA A 261 -21.68 0.22 9.54
C ALA A 261 -20.86 1.09 10.54
N PRO A 262 -21.29 1.20 11.81
CA PRO A 262 -20.65 2.03 12.83
C PRO A 262 -19.36 1.41 13.40
N LEU A 263 -18.51 0.91 12.50
CA LEU A 263 -17.24 0.29 12.82
C LEU A 263 -16.22 1.37 13.24
N PRO A 264 -15.28 1.07 14.16
CA PRO A 264 -14.35 2.07 14.67
C PRO A 264 -13.59 2.83 13.57
N TRP A 265 -13.13 2.14 12.54
CA TRP A 265 -12.42 2.75 11.41
C TRP A 265 -13.33 3.59 10.51
N ASN A 266 -14.61 3.21 10.33
CA ASN A 266 -15.57 4.05 9.57
C ASN A 266 -15.89 5.35 10.31
N ARG A 267 -15.99 5.30 11.64
CA ARG A 267 -16.16 6.52 12.45
C ARG A 267 -14.94 7.43 12.37
N LYS A 268 -13.73 6.86 12.39
CA LYS A 268 -12.48 7.61 12.20
C LYS A 268 -12.38 8.22 10.81
N ARG A 269 -12.69 7.46 9.76
CA ARG A 269 -12.83 7.95 8.38
C ARG A 269 -13.74 9.18 8.32
N ASP A 270 -14.95 9.08 8.87
CA ASP A 270 -15.93 10.18 8.80
C ASP A 270 -15.47 11.43 9.58
N ALA A 271 -14.77 11.24 10.70
CA ALA A 271 -14.18 12.34 11.45
C ALA A 271 -13.01 12.99 10.68
N ALA A 272 -12.15 12.16 10.08
CA ALA A 272 -11.02 12.61 9.28
C ALA A 272 -11.46 13.33 8.01
N GLN A 273 -12.50 12.86 7.33
CA GLN A 273 -13.09 13.53 6.17
C GLN A 273 -13.53 14.95 6.51
N LYS A 274 -14.23 15.14 7.63
CA LYS A 274 -14.67 16.47 8.08
C LYS A 274 -13.48 17.36 8.44
N ALA A 275 -12.49 16.82 9.16
CA ALA A 275 -11.32 17.57 9.58
C ALA A 275 -10.47 18.03 8.38
N VAL A 276 -10.19 17.14 7.43
CA VAL A 276 -9.42 17.44 6.22
C VAL A 276 -10.19 18.40 5.31
N ALA A 277 -11.52 18.21 5.14
CA ALA A 277 -12.34 19.14 4.39
C ALA A 277 -12.31 20.54 5.00
N GLN A 278 -12.36 20.64 6.33
CA GLN A 278 -12.26 21.93 7.03
C GLN A 278 -10.91 22.61 6.77
N ILE A 279 -9.80 21.88 6.80
CA ILE A 279 -8.47 22.42 6.49
C ILE A 279 -8.44 23.05 5.09
N PHE A 280 -9.02 22.38 4.09
CA PHE A 280 -9.10 22.92 2.73
C PHE A 280 -10.01 24.16 2.67
N MET A 281 -11.19 24.12 3.30
CA MET A 281 -12.11 25.26 3.33
C MET A 281 -11.50 26.48 4.01
N ASP A 282 -10.80 26.30 5.12
CA ASP A 282 -10.08 27.38 5.82
C ASP A 282 -8.99 27.97 4.93
N THR A 283 -8.22 27.11 4.24
CA THR A 283 -7.19 27.55 3.29
C THR A 283 -7.77 28.34 2.11
N ILE A 284 -8.91 27.90 1.57
CA ILE A 284 -9.62 28.60 0.48
C ILE A 284 -10.10 29.97 0.97
N LYS A 285 -10.71 30.03 2.16
CA LYS A 285 -11.18 31.27 2.78
C LYS A 285 -10.03 32.26 2.96
N ASP A 286 -8.92 31.82 3.54
CA ASP A 286 -7.72 32.65 3.75
C ASP A 286 -7.17 33.19 2.43
N ARG A 287 -7.15 32.38 1.35
CA ARG A 287 -6.70 32.80 0.02
C ARG A 287 -7.63 33.85 -0.60
N ARG A 288 -8.96 33.70 -0.45
CA ARG A 288 -9.94 34.70 -0.91
C ARG A 288 -9.77 36.02 -0.16
N GLU A 289 -9.64 35.98 1.17
CA GLU A 289 -9.51 37.18 2.00
C GLU A 289 -8.17 37.91 1.78
N SER A 290 -7.09 37.17 1.51
CA SER A 290 -5.75 37.74 1.22
C SER A 290 -5.51 38.08 -0.25
N GLY A 291 -6.48 37.83 -1.15
CA GLY A 291 -6.34 38.10 -2.59
C GLY A 291 -5.42 37.14 -3.35
N ARG A 292 -4.91 36.08 -2.73
CA ARG A 292 -3.99 35.08 -3.32
C ARG A 292 -4.74 34.03 -4.14
N THR A 293 -5.31 34.44 -5.26
CA THR A 293 -6.21 33.61 -6.10
C THR A 293 -5.63 33.23 -7.46
N ASP A 294 -4.43 33.72 -7.78
CA ASP A 294 -3.77 33.65 -9.09
C ASP A 294 -2.72 32.52 -9.20
N GLY A 295 -2.63 31.62 -8.21
CA GLY A 295 -1.74 30.47 -8.24
C GLY A 295 -2.02 29.48 -9.37
N LEU A 296 -0.98 28.70 -9.73
CA LEU A 296 -1.04 27.59 -10.69
C LEU A 296 -1.40 26.24 -10.05
N ASP A 297 -1.64 26.22 -8.74
CA ASP A 297 -2.10 25.04 -8.02
C ASP A 297 -3.60 24.79 -8.24
N MET A 298 -4.04 23.57 -7.96
CA MET A 298 -5.40 23.12 -8.21
C MET A 298 -6.46 23.91 -7.42
N ILE A 299 -6.13 24.32 -6.19
CA ILE A 299 -7.04 25.10 -5.33
C ILE A 299 -7.33 26.44 -6.00
N SER A 300 -6.28 27.16 -6.42
CA SER A 300 -6.38 28.46 -7.08
C SER A 300 -7.15 28.38 -8.40
N HIS A 301 -6.99 27.29 -9.15
CA HIS A 301 -7.77 27.04 -10.35
C HIS A 301 -9.25 26.84 -10.04
N LEU A 302 -9.58 25.95 -9.10
CA LEU A 302 -10.97 25.64 -8.74
C LEU A 302 -11.70 26.84 -8.11
N MET A 303 -11.00 27.70 -7.37
CA MET A 303 -11.57 28.94 -6.83
C MET A 303 -12.05 29.91 -7.91
N ARG A 304 -11.46 29.83 -9.11
CA ARG A 304 -11.78 30.65 -10.30
C ARG A 304 -12.71 29.93 -11.29
N SER A 305 -13.14 28.72 -10.96
CA SER A 305 -13.96 27.87 -11.81
C SER A 305 -15.45 28.16 -11.66
N THR A 306 -16.17 28.07 -12.78
CA THR A 306 -17.64 28.17 -12.83
C THR A 306 -18.22 27.00 -13.62
N TYR A 307 -19.29 26.38 -13.11
CA TYR A 307 -20.07 25.36 -13.81
C TYR A 307 -20.78 25.95 -15.04
N LYS A 308 -21.20 25.09 -15.97
CA LYS A 308 -21.91 25.50 -17.19
C LYS A 308 -23.20 26.28 -16.91
N ASN A 309 -23.82 26.05 -15.76
CA ASN A 309 -25.01 26.76 -15.30
C ASN A 309 -24.71 28.16 -14.72
N GLY A 310 -23.45 28.62 -14.73
CA GLY A 310 -23.02 29.91 -14.21
C GLY A 310 -22.76 29.95 -12.71
N ILE A 311 -22.89 28.82 -11.99
CA ILE A 311 -22.63 28.75 -10.56
C ILE A 311 -21.13 28.52 -10.32
N ASN A 312 -20.52 29.36 -9.49
CA ASN A 312 -19.13 29.16 -9.05
C ASN A 312 -19.02 27.87 -8.24
N VAL A 313 -17.87 27.20 -8.33
CA VAL A 313 -17.65 25.96 -7.56
C VAL A 313 -17.70 26.28 -6.06
N PRO A 314 -18.63 25.65 -5.30
CA PRO A 314 -18.72 25.87 -3.86
C PRO A 314 -17.45 25.39 -3.14
N ASP A 315 -17.02 26.10 -2.10
CA ASP A 315 -15.78 25.80 -1.39
C ASP A 315 -15.76 24.37 -0.79
N HIS A 316 -16.92 23.83 -0.37
CA HIS A 316 -17.01 22.44 0.10
C HIS A 316 -16.76 21.42 -1.03
N GLU A 317 -17.23 21.70 -2.25
CA GLU A 317 -16.94 20.86 -3.41
C GLU A 317 -15.47 20.95 -3.82
N ILE A 318 -14.86 22.13 -3.71
CA ILE A 318 -13.41 22.30 -3.92
C ILE A 318 -12.64 21.43 -2.92
N ALA A 319 -12.97 21.52 -1.62
CA ALA A 319 -12.35 20.72 -0.57
C ALA A 319 -12.49 19.21 -0.84
N HIS A 320 -13.70 18.74 -1.17
CA HIS A 320 -13.93 17.33 -1.47
C HIS A 320 -13.20 16.86 -2.74
N MET A 321 -13.10 17.71 -3.77
CA MET A 321 -12.29 17.43 -4.96
C MET A 321 -10.79 17.35 -4.63
N MET A 322 -10.28 18.16 -3.69
CA MET A 322 -8.88 18.09 -3.25
C MET A 322 -8.56 16.80 -2.51
N ILE A 323 -9.48 16.33 -1.66
CA ILE A 323 -9.36 15.01 -1.03
C ILE A 323 -9.35 13.93 -2.10
N ALA A 324 -10.29 13.98 -3.05
CA ALA A 324 -10.39 12.98 -4.11
C ALA A 324 -9.14 12.89 -4.99
N LEU A 325 -8.59 14.03 -5.43
CA LEU A 325 -7.40 14.07 -6.27
C LEU A 325 -6.17 13.52 -5.56
N LEU A 326 -6.01 13.85 -4.28
CA LEU A 326 -4.86 13.38 -3.52
C LEU A 326 -4.93 11.88 -3.27
N MET A 327 -6.09 11.36 -2.84
CA MET A 327 -6.29 9.93 -2.65
C MET A 327 -6.11 9.16 -3.98
N ALA A 328 -6.60 9.70 -5.09
CA ALA A 328 -6.42 9.11 -6.41
C ALA A 328 -4.94 9.03 -6.82
N GLY A 329 -4.18 10.11 -6.65
CA GLY A 329 -2.75 10.15 -6.99
C GLY A 329 -1.88 9.34 -6.02
N GLN A 330 -2.25 9.29 -4.74
CA GLN A 330 -1.45 8.69 -3.69
C GLN A 330 -1.26 7.18 -3.89
N HIS A 331 -2.35 6.42 -4.01
CA HIS A 331 -2.24 4.95 -4.13
C HIS A 331 -1.61 4.51 -5.44
N SER A 332 -1.97 5.14 -6.56
CA SER A 332 -1.43 4.76 -7.86
C SER A 332 0.05 5.10 -7.99
N SER A 333 0.46 6.33 -7.65
CA SER A 333 1.85 6.76 -7.84
C SER A 333 2.79 6.13 -6.81
N SER A 334 2.38 5.97 -5.54
CA SER A 334 3.23 5.34 -4.53
C SER A 334 3.44 3.84 -4.79
N SER A 335 2.40 3.12 -5.23
CA SER A 335 2.52 1.72 -5.64
C SER A 335 3.43 1.58 -6.86
N THR A 336 3.23 2.42 -7.90
CA THR A 336 4.04 2.37 -9.12
C THR A 336 5.51 2.68 -8.83
N SER A 337 5.81 3.74 -8.08
CA SER A 337 7.20 4.08 -7.71
C SER A 337 7.84 3.00 -6.84
N SER A 338 7.09 2.37 -5.93
CA SER A 338 7.59 1.22 -5.16
C SER A 338 7.98 0.04 -6.06
N TRP A 339 7.17 -0.26 -7.07
CA TRP A 339 7.49 -1.29 -8.04
C TRP A 339 8.67 -0.93 -8.93
N ILE A 340 8.81 0.34 -9.35
CA ILE A 340 9.99 0.83 -10.06
C ILE A 340 11.25 0.54 -9.23
N MET A 341 11.25 0.95 -7.96
CA MET A 341 12.38 0.72 -7.06
C MET A 341 12.70 -0.77 -6.87
N ALA A 342 11.68 -1.61 -6.67
CA ALA A 342 11.87 -3.06 -6.54
C ALA A 342 12.42 -3.70 -7.81
N ARG A 343 11.98 -3.24 -8.99
CA ARG A 343 12.46 -3.74 -10.29
C ARG A 343 13.87 -3.26 -10.60
N LEU A 344 14.20 -2.02 -10.30
CA LEU A 344 15.56 -1.50 -10.44
C LEU A 344 16.54 -2.23 -9.51
N ALA A 345 16.15 -2.50 -8.26
CA ALA A 345 16.96 -3.27 -7.33
C ALA A 345 17.25 -4.71 -7.82
N GLN A 346 16.35 -5.30 -8.61
CA GLN A 346 16.54 -6.60 -9.25
C GLN A 346 17.39 -6.53 -10.54
N ASN A 347 17.54 -5.35 -11.13
CA ASN A 347 18.19 -5.16 -12.43
C ASN A 347 19.22 -4.01 -12.39
N PRO A 348 20.37 -4.18 -11.70
CA PRO A 348 21.36 -3.11 -11.53
C PRO A 348 21.89 -2.52 -12.85
N SER A 349 21.98 -3.33 -13.92
CA SER A 349 22.41 -2.84 -15.24
C SER A 349 21.49 -1.74 -15.80
N VAL A 350 20.19 -1.80 -15.49
CA VAL A 350 19.22 -0.77 -15.89
C VAL A 350 19.45 0.53 -15.13
N ILE A 351 19.93 0.47 -13.88
CA ILE A 351 20.32 1.65 -13.10
C ILE A 351 21.52 2.34 -13.77
N ASP A 352 22.53 1.57 -14.17
CA ASP A 352 23.71 2.10 -14.84
C ASP A 352 23.35 2.76 -16.17
N ASP A 353 22.48 2.14 -16.97
CA ASP A 353 22.04 2.68 -18.25
C ASP A 353 21.15 3.92 -18.07
N LEU A 354 20.32 3.97 -17.02
CA LEU A 354 19.51 5.14 -16.68
C LEU A 354 20.38 6.31 -16.22
N TYR A 355 21.47 6.05 -15.49
CA TYR A 355 22.44 7.08 -15.13
C TYR A 355 23.19 7.60 -16.36
N LYS A 356 23.66 6.70 -17.24
CA LYS A 356 24.30 7.11 -18.51
C LYS A 356 23.36 7.97 -19.35
N GLU A 357 22.10 7.57 -19.50
CA GLU A 357 21.09 8.36 -20.20
C GLU A 357 21.00 9.79 -19.63
N GLN A 358 20.97 9.94 -18.31
CA GLN A 358 20.92 11.27 -17.68
C GLN A 358 22.17 12.09 -17.95
N VAL A 359 23.37 11.50 -17.82
CA VAL A 359 24.63 12.21 -18.09
C VAL A 359 24.74 12.62 -19.57
N GLU A 360 24.35 11.74 -20.49
CA GLU A 360 24.38 12.01 -21.93
C GLU A 360 23.35 13.08 -22.34
N ALA A 361 22.14 13.04 -21.77
CA ALA A 361 21.06 13.94 -22.13
C ALA A 361 21.10 15.31 -21.42
N LEU A 362 21.61 15.36 -20.19
CA LEU A 362 21.54 16.53 -19.31
C LEU A 362 22.90 17.19 -19.04
N GLY A 363 24.01 16.47 -19.29
CA GLY A 363 25.37 16.91 -18.98
C GLY A 363 25.95 16.22 -17.74
N ALA A 364 27.28 16.16 -17.67
CA ALA A 364 28.00 15.48 -16.59
C ALA A 364 27.87 16.17 -15.21
N ASP A 365 27.50 17.45 -15.20
CA ASP A 365 27.24 18.25 -14.00
C ASP A 365 25.82 18.06 -13.45
N LEU A 366 24.93 17.37 -14.19
CA LEU A 366 23.56 17.02 -13.80
C LEU A 366 22.81 18.22 -13.17
N PRO A 367 22.52 19.27 -13.96
CA PRO A 367 21.86 20.47 -13.47
C PRO A 367 20.45 20.16 -12.92
N PRO A 368 19.86 21.07 -12.11
CA PRO A 368 18.50 20.91 -11.60
C PRO A 368 17.50 20.59 -12.71
N LEU A 369 16.72 19.52 -12.51
CA LEU A 369 15.83 18.97 -13.53
C LEU A 369 14.72 19.97 -13.92
N THR A 370 14.50 20.15 -15.22
CA THR A 370 13.37 20.91 -15.76
C THR A 370 12.31 20.01 -16.40
N TYR A 371 11.13 20.57 -16.71
CA TYR A 371 10.08 19.80 -17.37
C TYR A 371 10.48 19.34 -18.78
N GLU A 372 11.19 20.19 -19.53
CA GLU A 372 11.68 19.86 -20.87
C GLU A 372 12.69 18.72 -20.85
N ASP A 373 13.48 18.57 -19.79
CA ASP A 373 14.47 17.51 -19.65
C ASP A 373 13.85 16.11 -19.58
N LEU A 374 12.66 15.99 -19.00
CA LEU A 374 11.93 14.71 -18.92
C LEU A 374 11.70 14.08 -20.30
N SER A 375 11.52 14.90 -21.33
CA SER A 375 11.31 14.42 -22.70
C SER A 375 12.56 13.78 -23.32
N LYS A 376 13.75 14.11 -22.79
CA LYS A 376 15.05 13.62 -23.26
C LYS A 376 15.46 12.28 -22.64
N LEU A 377 14.65 11.73 -21.72
CA LEU A 377 14.94 10.51 -20.95
C LEU A 377 14.02 9.33 -21.37
N PRO A 378 14.21 8.74 -22.56
CA PRO A 378 13.33 7.70 -23.08
C PRO A 378 13.35 6.40 -22.27
N LEU A 379 14.47 5.98 -21.69
CA LEU A 379 14.58 4.82 -20.82
C LEU A 379 13.86 5.07 -19.49
N ASN A 380 13.97 6.27 -18.90
CA ASN A 380 13.18 6.66 -17.73
C ASN A 380 11.67 6.51 -18.01
N GLN A 381 11.20 7.04 -19.15
CA GLN A 381 9.80 6.89 -19.58
C GLN A 381 9.41 5.42 -19.81
N ALA A 382 10.32 4.63 -20.39
CA ALA A 382 10.10 3.22 -20.66
C ALA A 382 9.99 2.37 -19.38
N ILE A 383 10.77 2.69 -18.34
CA ILE A 383 10.70 2.06 -17.01
C ILE A 383 9.31 2.24 -16.39
N ILE A 384 8.73 3.43 -16.50
CA ILE A 384 7.38 3.71 -16.00
C ILE A 384 6.35 2.93 -16.80
N LYS A 385 6.46 2.94 -18.14
CA LYS A 385 5.53 2.20 -19.01
C LYS A 385 5.55 0.71 -18.74
N GLU A 386 6.73 0.11 -18.61
CA GLU A 386 6.90 -1.32 -18.35
C GLU A 386 6.45 -1.70 -16.94
N THR A 387 6.72 -0.84 -15.97
CA THR A 387 6.22 -1.06 -14.61
C THR A 387 4.69 -1.02 -14.57
N LEU A 388 4.08 -0.02 -15.20
CA LEU A 388 2.62 0.06 -15.30
C LEU A 388 2.02 -1.12 -16.09
N ARG A 389 2.72 -1.68 -17.08
CA ARG A 389 2.25 -2.86 -17.83
C ARG A 389 2.04 -4.06 -16.92
N LEU A 390 3.02 -4.36 -16.07
CA LEU A 390 3.01 -5.53 -15.19
C LEU A 390 2.29 -5.29 -13.87
N HIS A 391 2.37 -4.07 -13.37
CA HIS A 391 1.97 -3.69 -12.01
C HIS A 391 0.99 -2.52 -12.05
N THR A 392 -0.01 -2.57 -12.94
CA THR A 392 -1.08 -1.56 -12.96
C THR A 392 -1.79 -1.56 -11.60
N PRO A 393 -1.89 -0.41 -10.90
CA PRO A 393 -2.50 -0.36 -9.57
C PRO A 393 -3.97 -0.82 -9.51
N ILE A 394 -4.71 -0.63 -10.60
CA ILE A 394 -6.13 -1.02 -10.73
C ILE A 394 -6.23 -2.25 -11.63
N HIS A 395 -6.36 -3.43 -11.02
CA HIS A 395 -6.50 -4.70 -11.75
C HIS A 395 -7.92 -4.94 -12.30
N SER A 396 -8.95 -4.22 -11.82
CA SER A 396 -10.35 -4.46 -12.21
C SER A 396 -11.19 -3.18 -12.21
N ILE A 397 -11.89 -2.94 -13.32
CA ILE A 397 -12.75 -1.77 -13.55
C ILE A 397 -14.19 -2.24 -13.69
N LEU A 398 -15.06 -1.79 -12.79
CA LEU A 398 -16.44 -2.26 -12.66
C LEU A 398 -17.45 -1.26 -13.23
N ARG A 399 -18.56 -1.77 -13.77
CA ARG A 399 -19.74 -0.98 -14.17
C ARG A 399 -21.03 -1.72 -13.81
N LYS A 400 -22.05 -0.99 -13.34
CA LYS A 400 -23.39 -1.52 -13.14
C LYS A 400 -24.13 -1.56 -14.46
N VAL A 401 -24.76 -2.69 -14.79
CA VAL A 401 -25.56 -2.84 -16.02
C VAL A 401 -26.93 -2.20 -15.80
N LYS A 402 -27.32 -1.28 -16.70
CA LYS A 402 -28.58 -0.52 -16.63
C LYS A 402 -29.62 -0.95 -17.66
N SER A 403 -29.17 -1.52 -18.78
CA SER A 403 -30.01 -2.15 -19.81
C SER A 403 -29.41 -3.52 -20.17
N PRO A 404 -30.21 -4.51 -20.62
CA PRO A 404 -29.64 -5.78 -21.09
C PRO A 404 -28.64 -5.54 -22.23
N MET A 405 -27.42 -6.08 -22.10
CA MET A 405 -26.31 -5.81 -23.04
C MET A 405 -25.92 -7.06 -23.82
N PRO A 406 -26.21 -7.15 -25.13
CA PRO A 406 -25.66 -8.18 -25.99
C PRO A 406 -24.13 -8.04 -26.09
N VAL A 407 -23.42 -9.14 -25.84
CA VAL A 407 -21.95 -9.16 -25.93
C VAL A 407 -21.56 -9.37 -27.41
N PRO A 408 -20.81 -8.44 -28.02
CA PRO A 408 -20.45 -8.52 -29.44
C PRO A 408 -19.80 -9.84 -29.82
N GLY A 409 -20.16 -10.37 -31.00
CA GLY A 409 -19.59 -11.63 -31.50
C GLY A 409 -20.07 -12.90 -30.77
N THR A 410 -21.00 -12.79 -29.83
CA THR A 410 -21.55 -13.94 -29.09
C THR A 410 -23.07 -13.92 -29.04
N LYS A 411 -23.67 -15.02 -28.57
CA LYS A 411 -25.10 -15.10 -28.27
C LYS A 411 -25.47 -14.53 -26.89
N TYR A 412 -24.48 -14.11 -26.10
CA TYR A 412 -24.71 -13.78 -24.70
C TYR A 412 -25.33 -12.40 -24.54
N VAL A 413 -26.26 -12.29 -23.59
CA VAL A 413 -26.84 -11.04 -23.13
C VAL A 413 -26.61 -10.92 -21.64
N VAL A 414 -25.97 -9.83 -21.20
CA VAL A 414 -25.74 -9.54 -19.78
C VAL A 414 -26.97 -8.82 -19.23
N PRO A 415 -27.66 -9.38 -18.23
CA PRO A 415 -28.86 -8.75 -17.66
C PRO A 415 -28.51 -7.64 -16.66
N THR A 416 -29.50 -6.81 -16.33
CA THR A 416 -29.36 -5.66 -15.40
C THR A 416 -29.07 -6.06 -13.95
N SER A 417 -29.32 -7.32 -13.59
CA SER A 417 -28.95 -7.88 -12.29
C SER A 417 -27.44 -8.03 -12.12
N HIS A 418 -26.65 -7.96 -13.19
CA HIS A 418 -25.20 -8.15 -13.16
C HIS A 418 -24.44 -6.82 -13.03
N ASN A 419 -23.17 -6.95 -12.67
CA ASN A 419 -22.12 -5.96 -12.90
C ASN A 419 -21.24 -6.43 -14.06
N LEU A 420 -20.58 -5.51 -14.74
CA LEU A 420 -19.53 -5.75 -15.72
C LEU A 420 -18.16 -5.48 -15.11
N LEU A 421 -17.15 -6.25 -15.49
CA LEU A 421 -15.76 -6.10 -15.08
C LEU A 421 -14.82 -6.15 -16.29
N SER A 422 -14.07 -5.07 -16.51
CA SER A 422 -12.92 -5.02 -17.42
C SER A 422 -11.63 -5.24 -16.63
N ALA A 423 -10.71 -6.03 -17.18
CA ALA A 423 -9.43 -6.35 -16.55
C ALA A 423 -8.27 -6.09 -17.52
N PRO A 424 -7.85 -4.83 -17.73
CA PRO A 424 -6.84 -4.48 -18.73
C PRO A 424 -5.47 -5.14 -18.51
N GLY A 425 -5.13 -5.48 -17.27
CA GLY A 425 -3.92 -6.23 -16.95
C GLY A 425 -3.83 -7.58 -17.70
N THR A 426 -4.96 -8.19 -18.01
CA THR A 426 -5.00 -9.47 -18.74
C THR A 426 -4.49 -9.36 -20.17
N SER A 427 -4.79 -8.26 -20.88
CA SER A 427 -4.23 -8.00 -22.22
C SER A 427 -2.79 -7.50 -22.14
N ALA A 428 -2.43 -6.79 -21.07
CA ALA A 428 -1.07 -6.30 -20.83
C ALA A 428 -0.04 -7.43 -20.58
N THR A 429 -0.52 -8.63 -20.21
CA THR A 429 0.32 -9.83 -20.00
C THR A 429 0.05 -10.93 -21.03
N ASP A 430 -0.70 -10.65 -22.09
CA ASP A 430 -0.98 -11.63 -23.14
C ASP A 430 0.20 -11.72 -24.13
N PRO A 431 0.78 -12.91 -24.36
CA PRO A 431 1.93 -13.08 -25.25
C PRO A 431 1.64 -12.73 -26.71
N THR A 432 0.35 -12.68 -27.09
CA THR A 432 -0.08 -12.27 -28.44
C THR A 432 0.26 -10.80 -28.70
N TYR A 433 0.20 -9.95 -27.67
CA TYR A 433 0.47 -8.51 -27.76
C TYR A 433 1.85 -8.11 -27.22
N PHE A 434 2.35 -8.87 -26.24
CA PHE A 434 3.61 -8.59 -25.55
C PHE A 434 4.50 -9.85 -25.53
N PRO A 435 5.51 -9.94 -26.42
CA PRO A 435 6.47 -11.03 -26.40
C PRO A 435 7.17 -11.14 -25.03
N ASN A 436 7.32 -12.37 -24.55
CA ASN A 436 7.86 -12.67 -23.21
C ASN A 436 7.20 -11.84 -22.10
N PRO A 437 5.87 -11.92 -21.93
CA PRO A 437 5.10 -10.93 -21.17
C PRO A 437 5.42 -10.92 -19.68
N ALA A 438 5.95 -12.00 -19.11
CA ALA A 438 6.31 -12.09 -17.70
C ALA A 438 7.64 -11.38 -17.35
N ILE A 439 8.48 -11.12 -18.35
CA ILE A 439 9.77 -10.42 -18.16
C ILE A 439 9.49 -8.92 -18.05
N TRP A 440 10.02 -8.30 -17.00
CA TRP A 440 10.08 -6.84 -16.89
C TRP A 440 11.26 -6.36 -17.72
N ASP A 441 10.98 -5.82 -18.90
CA ASP A 441 11.97 -5.36 -19.87
C ASP A 441 11.61 -3.94 -20.33
N PRO A 442 12.19 -2.88 -19.72
CA PRO A 442 11.96 -1.51 -20.15
C PRO A 442 12.35 -1.26 -21.62
N TYR A 443 13.39 -1.94 -22.11
CA TYR A 443 13.90 -1.74 -23.47
C TYR A 443 12.87 -2.15 -24.53
N ARG A 444 11.84 -2.94 -24.20
CA ARG A 444 10.72 -3.25 -25.13
C ARG A 444 10.04 -2.01 -25.70
N TRP A 445 10.10 -0.89 -24.99
CA TRP A 445 9.47 0.35 -25.41
C TRP A 445 10.39 1.23 -26.25
N LEU A 446 11.67 0.86 -26.40
CA LEU A 446 12.65 1.57 -27.21
C LEU A 446 12.64 1.06 -28.68
N PRO A 447 13.20 1.81 -29.62
CA PRO A 447 13.39 1.35 -31.00
C PRO A 447 14.17 0.04 -31.08
N ASP A 448 13.87 -0.79 -32.09
CA ASP A 448 14.60 -2.01 -32.45
C ASP A 448 14.67 -3.12 -31.38
N SER A 449 13.83 -3.05 -30.34
CA SER A 449 13.78 -4.09 -29.33
C SER A 449 13.25 -5.42 -29.88
N PRO A 450 13.92 -6.56 -29.60
CA PRO A 450 13.41 -7.89 -29.99
C PRO A 450 12.11 -8.27 -29.26
N ASN A 451 11.82 -7.62 -28.13
CA ASN A 451 10.59 -7.80 -27.36
C ASN A 451 9.56 -6.69 -27.61
N ALA A 452 9.71 -5.90 -28.68
CA ALA A 452 8.78 -4.82 -28.99
C ALA A 452 7.32 -5.34 -29.04
N PRO A 453 6.35 -4.56 -28.52
CA PRO A 453 4.95 -4.95 -28.60
C PRO A 453 4.51 -5.16 -30.06
N THR A 454 3.69 -6.18 -30.29
CA THR A 454 3.30 -6.63 -31.64
C THR A 454 2.08 -5.89 -32.21
N PHE A 455 1.39 -5.10 -31.39
CA PHE A 455 0.32 -4.21 -31.84
C PHE A 455 0.92 -2.94 -32.43
N SER A 456 0.30 -2.41 -33.50
CA SER A 456 0.89 -1.28 -34.20
C SER A 456 0.91 -0.03 -33.30
N ARG A 457 2.07 0.59 -33.14
CA ARG A 457 2.19 1.91 -32.50
C ARG A 457 1.48 3.00 -33.31
N ALA A 458 1.35 2.80 -34.63
CA ALA A 458 0.77 3.74 -35.57
C ALA A 458 -0.77 3.83 -35.50
N GLU A 459 -1.49 2.74 -35.20
CA GLU A 459 -2.95 2.77 -35.07
C GLU A 459 -3.42 3.69 -33.93
N ASN A 460 -2.63 3.86 -32.85
CA ASN A 460 -2.97 4.77 -31.74
C ASN A 460 -2.98 6.26 -32.14
N ALA A 461 -2.34 6.66 -33.24
CA ALA A 461 -2.33 8.05 -33.71
C ALA A 461 -3.60 8.40 -34.53
N ASP A 462 -4.20 7.40 -35.18
CA ASP A 462 -5.40 7.51 -36.01
C ASP A 462 -6.70 7.09 -35.29
N GLU A 463 -6.63 6.75 -33.99
CA GLU A 463 -7.81 6.46 -33.19
C GLU A 463 -8.75 7.68 -33.10
N GLU A 464 -10.03 7.46 -33.40
CA GLU A 464 -11.09 8.46 -33.28
C GLU A 464 -11.05 9.11 -31.89
N LYS A 465 -10.83 10.43 -31.85
CA LYS A 465 -10.83 11.19 -30.59
C LYS A 465 -12.25 11.68 -30.31
N ILE A 466 -12.73 11.45 -29.10
CA ILE A 466 -14.06 11.87 -28.65
C ILE A 466 -13.89 12.78 -27.43
N ASP A 467 -14.67 13.86 -27.38
CA ASP A 467 -14.79 14.71 -26.20
C ASP A 467 -16.05 14.32 -25.40
N TYR A 468 -15.85 13.76 -24.21
CA TYR A 468 -16.93 13.40 -23.29
C TYR A 468 -17.39 14.56 -22.40
N GLY A 469 -16.81 15.75 -22.57
CA GLY A 469 -17.01 16.94 -21.74
C GLY A 469 -15.76 17.38 -20.98
N TYR A 470 -14.62 16.71 -21.16
CA TYR A 470 -13.34 17.02 -20.52
C TYR A 470 -12.15 17.06 -21.48
N GLY A 471 -12.41 17.39 -22.74
CA GLY A 471 -11.42 17.50 -23.79
C GLY A 471 -11.27 16.21 -24.59
N LEU A 472 -10.63 16.33 -25.75
CA LEU A 472 -10.39 15.21 -26.66
C LEU A 472 -9.56 14.12 -25.98
N VAL A 473 -10.10 12.91 -25.96
CA VAL A 473 -9.41 11.69 -25.54
C VAL A 473 -9.56 10.62 -26.60
N SER A 474 -8.58 9.72 -26.70
CA SER A 474 -8.72 8.57 -27.60
C SER A 474 -9.92 7.71 -27.16
N LYS A 475 -10.70 7.25 -28.14
CA LYS A 475 -11.68 6.18 -27.97
C LYS A 475 -11.03 4.82 -27.72
N GLY A 476 -9.72 4.67 -27.93
CA GLY A 476 -8.88 3.46 -27.96
C GLY A 476 -8.94 2.47 -26.81
N ALA A 477 -10.12 2.04 -26.39
CA ALA A 477 -10.33 0.97 -25.43
C ALA A 477 -9.99 -0.42 -26.01
N ASN A 478 -9.72 -0.50 -27.32
CA ASN A 478 -9.18 -1.68 -28.00
C ASN A 478 -7.64 -1.78 -27.93
N SER A 479 -6.96 -0.87 -27.24
CA SER A 479 -5.53 -1.05 -26.94
C SER A 479 -5.33 -2.19 -25.93
N PRO A 480 -4.34 -3.09 -26.13
CA PRO A 480 -3.98 -4.09 -25.12
C PRO A 480 -3.23 -3.48 -23.92
N TYR A 481 -2.81 -2.20 -24.02
CA TYR A 481 -2.15 -1.44 -22.96
C TYR A 481 -3.04 -0.29 -22.47
N LEU A 482 -3.72 -0.48 -21.33
CA LEU A 482 -4.63 0.53 -20.76
C LEU A 482 -4.42 0.73 -19.24
N PRO A 483 -3.21 1.12 -18.79
CA PRO A 483 -2.97 1.36 -17.36
C PRO A 483 -3.78 2.54 -16.80
N PHE A 484 -4.27 3.43 -17.67
CA PHE A 484 -5.07 4.61 -17.33
C PHE A 484 -6.55 4.48 -17.72
N GLY A 485 -6.98 3.28 -18.11
CA GLY A 485 -8.33 3.01 -18.63
C GLY A 485 -8.63 3.74 -19.94
N ALA A 486 -9.91 3.76 -20.30
CA ALA A 486 -10.40 4.36 -21.54
C ALA A 486 -11.83 4.91 -21.38
N GLY A 487 -12.35 5.57 -22.42
CA GLY A 487 -13.70 6.12 -22.45
C GLY A 487 -13.92 7.28 -21.48
N ARG A 488 -15.18 7.56 -21.13
CA ARG A 488 -15.60 8.73 -20.31
C ARG A 488 -15.00 8.76 -18.89
N HIS A 489 -14.63 7.61 -18.35
CA HIS A 489 -14.01 7.49 -17.02
C HIS A 489 -12.49 7.34 -17.09
N ARG A 490 -11.85 7.55 -18.26
CA ARG A 490 -10.39 7.55 -18.41
C ARG A 490 -9.72 8.50 -17.41
N CYS A 491 -8.56 8.09 -16.90
CA CYS A 491 -7.77 8.89 -15.97
C CYS A 491 -7.39 10.25 -16.58
N ILE A 492 -7.52 11.32 -15.79
CA ILE A 492 -7.07 12.67 -16.15
C ILE A 492 -5.68 13.00 -15.59
N GLY A 493 -5.23 12.24 -14.58
CA GLY A 493 -3.95 12.41 -13.90
C GLY A 493 -2.77 11.72 -14.59
N GLU A 494 -2.95 11.11 -15.77
CA GLU A 494 -1.89 10.39 -16.49
C GLU A 494 -0.65 11.26 -16.73
N GLN A 495 -0.82 12.50 -17.18
CA GLN A 495 0.30 13.39 -17.44
C GLN A 495 1.02 13.77 -16.14
N PHE A 496 0.26 14.10 -15.08
CA PHE A 496 0.82 14.38 -13.77
C PHE A 496 1.58 13.18 -13.19
N ALA A 497 0.99 11.98 -13.25
CA ALA A 497 1.62 10.76 -12.77
C ALA A 497 2.92 10.48 -13.51
N ASN A 498 2.95 10.66 -14.84
CA ASN A 498 4.18 10.53 -15.61
C ASN A 498 5.22 11.57 -15.19
N VAL A 499 4.86 12.85 -15.04
CA VAL A 499 5.78 13.89 -14.57
C VAL A 499 6.33 13.56 -13.19
N GLN A 500 5.44 13.25 -12.25
CA GLN A 500 5.79 12.91 -10.87
C GLN A 500 6.71 11.69 -10.81
N LEU A 501 6.36 10.59 -11.48
CA LEU A 501 7.15 9.36 -11.47
C LEU A 501 8.49 9.53 -12.20
N GLN A 502 8.54 10.26 -13.31
CA GLN A 502 9.80 10.51 -14.04
C GLN A 502 10.75 11.37 -13.21
N THR A 503 10.26 12.44 -12.59
CA THR A 503 11.06 13.30 -11.71
C THR A 503 11.56 12.52 -10.50
N ILE A 504 10.69 11.77 -9.80
CA ILE A 504 11.09 10.93 -8.66
C ILE A 504 12.16 9.92 -9.10
N THR A 505 11.95 9.23 -10.22
CA THR A 505 12.89 8.20 -10.71
C THR A 505 14.22 8.83 -11.12
N ALA A 506 14.21 9.99 -11.80
CA ALA A 506 15.42 10.69 -12.19
C ALA A 506 16.27 11.10 -10.97
N GLU A 507 15.64 11.74 -9.99
CA GLU A 507 16.29 12.26 -8.77
C GLU A 507 16.83 11.16 -7.86
N ILE A 508 16.17 10.00 -7.79
CA ILE A 508 16.65 8.86 -6.99
C ILE A 508 17.97 8.32 -7.55
N ILE A 509 18.16 8.36 -8.87
CA ILE A 509 19.32 7.81 -9.57
C ILE A 509 20.52 8.76 -9.52
N THR A 510 20.29 10.06 -9.33
CA THR A 510 21.34 11.09 -9.27
C THR A 510 21.56 11.65 -7.87
N GLY A 511 20.72 11.28 -6.89
CA GLY A 511 20.85 11.71 -5.51
C GLY A 511 22.21 11.36 -4.89
N PRO A 512 22.60 12.02 -3.77
CA PRO A 512 23.92 11.86 -3.14
C PRO A 512 24.34 10.40 -2.85
N ALA A 513 23.37 9.49 -2.68
CA ALA A 513 23.60 8.06 -2.51
C ALA A 513 24.15 7.36 -3.77
N ALA A 514 23.77 7.80 -4.96
CA ALA A 514 24.28 7.27 -6.23
C ALA A 514 25.67 7.84 -6.58
N GLN A 515 25.94 9.11 -6.23
CA GLN A 515 27.28 9.70 -6.34
C GLN A 515 28.31 9.00 -5.43
N GLN A 516 27.91 8.46 -4.27
CA GLN A 516 28.80 7.64 -3.43
C GLN A 516 29.05 6.22 -3.99
N PHE A 517 28.12 5.67 -4.77
CA PHE A 517 28.31 4.39 -5.45
C PHE A 517 29.36 4.50 -6.58
N GLN A 518 29.51 5.67 -7.21
CA GLN A 518 30.45 5.89 -8.31
C GLN A 518 31.90 6.19 -7.90
N THR A 519 32.18 6.41 -6.62
CA THR A 519 33.58 6.40 -6.13
C THR A 519 34.19 5.00 -6.00
N LEU A 520 33.45 3.93 -6.33
CA LEU A 520 33.94 2.55 -6.27
C LEU A 520 34.56 2.07 -7.59
N GLY A 521 35.24 2.96 -8.31
CA GLY A 521 36.28 2.59 -9.28
C GLY A 521 37.54 2.07 -8.58
N THR A 522 37.43 0.98 -7.80
CA THR A 522 38.52 0.12 -7.25
C THR A 522 37.99 -1.02 -6.35
N ALA A 523 36.69 -1.32 -6.32
CA ALA A 523 36.15 -2.34 -5.41
C ALA A 523 36.49 -3.80 -5.80
N SER A 524 37.05 -4.04 -6.98
CA SER A 524 37.53 -5.38 -7.38
C SER A 524 38.82 -5.81 -6.67
N GLN A 525 39.54 -4.90 -5.99
CA GLN A 525 40.69 -5.28 -5.15
C GLN A 525 40.31 -5.54 -3.68
N VAL A 526 39.20 -4.97 -3.19
CA VAL A 526 38.75 -5.15 -1.80
C VAL A 526 37.97 -6.46 -1.62
N GLY A 527 37.19 -6.89 -2.61
CA GLY A 527 36.42 -8.14 -2.53
C GLY A 527 37.28 -9.40 -2.32
N VAL A 528 38.45 -9.47 -2.96
CA VAL A 528 39.39 -10.60 -2.79
C VAL A 528 40.05 -10.58 -1.42
N VAL A 529 40.37 -9.39 -0.89
CA VAL A 529 40.96 -9.23 0.45
C VAL A 529 39.94 -9.52 1.55
N VAL A 530 38.69 -9.03 1.42
CA VAL A 530 37.63 -9.27 2.41
C VAL A 530 37.24 -10.74 2.44
N PHE A 531 37.11 -11.40 1.29
CA PHE A 531 36.82 -12.84 1.25
C PHE A 531 37.99 -13.66 1.82
N GLY A 532 39.24 -13.25 1.54
CA GLY A 532 40.44 -13.85 2.14
C GLY A 532 40.54 -13.67 3.66
N VAL A 533 40.20 -12.48 4.19
CA VAL A 533 40.22 -12.16 5.62
C VAL A 533 39.09 -12.87 6.37
N VAL A 534 37.90 -12.99 5.77
CA VAL A 534 36.78 -13.74 6.35
C VAL A 534 37.09 -15.24 6.35
N LEU A 535 37.65 -15.79 5.28
CA LEU A 535 38.06 -17.19 5.23
C LEU A 535 39.19 -17.48 6.22
N LEU A 536 40.20 -16.60 6.30
CA LEU A 536 41.29 -16.72 7.25
C LEU A 536 40.82 -16.57 8.69
N SER A 537 39.88 -15.66 9.00
CA SER A 537 39.35 -15.52 10.35
C SER A 537 38.52 -16.73 10.80
N VAL A 538 37.78 -17.35 9.88
CA VAL A 538 37.08 -18.62 10.13
C VAL A 538 38.09 -19.76 10.36
N VAL A 539 39.10 -19.89 9.51
CA VAL A 539 40.14 -20.93 9.65
C VAL A 539 40.93 -20.75 10.94
N LEU A 540 41.37 -19.53 11.27
CA LEU A 540 42.07 -19.22 12.51
C LEU A 540 41.18 -19.43 13.74
N HIS A 541 39.89 -19.10 13.68
CA HIS A 541 38.96 -19.31 14.79
C HIS A 541 38.72 -20.80 15.05
N VAL A 542 38.47 -21.57 13.99
CA VAL A 542 38.30 -23.03 14.09
C VAL A 542 39.60 -23.69 14.54
N ALA A 543 40.76 -23.28 14.01
CA ALA A 543 42.06 -23.77 14.45
C ALA A 543 42.32 -23.43 15.92
N ASN A 544 41.94 -22.23 16.38
CA ASN A 544 42.08 -21.82 17.77
C ASN A 544 41.21 -22.67 18.71
N GLN A 545 39.96 -22.94 18.33
CA GLN A 545 39.04 -23.79 19.10
C GLN A 545 39.48 -25.27 19.16
N LEU A 546 40.22 -25.76 18.15
CA LEU A 546 40.68 -27.14 18.09
C LEU A 546 42.08 -27.36 18.69
N LEU A 547 43.00 -26.42 18.51
CA LEU A 547 44.42 -26.56 18.87
C LEU A 547 44.76 -25.99 20.25
N PHE A 548 44.08 -24.93 20.70
CA PHE A 548 44.39 -24.25 21.95
C PHE A 548 43.25 -24.41 22.96
N LYS A 549 43.17 -25.59 23.59
CA LYS A 549 42.25 -25.84 24.71
C LYS A 549 42.99 -25.62 26.03
N ASN A 550 42.59 -24.59 26.77
CA ASN A 550 43.05 -24.37 28.13
C ASN A 550 42.24 -25.26 29.09
N PRO A 551 42.86 -26.22 29.80
CA PRO A 551 42.14 -27.10 30.72
C PRO A 551 41.57 -26.38 31.96
N ASN A 552 42.00 -25.15 32.23
CA ASN A 552 41.53 -24.35 33.36
C ASN A 552 40.38 -23.39 33.00
N GLU A 553 39.92 -23.36 31.75
CA GLU A 553 38.77 -22.55 31.30
C GLU A 553 37.52 -23.43 31.13
N PRO A 554 36.30 -22.86 31.30
CA PRO A 554 35.08 -23.59 30.98
C PRO A 554 35.06 -24.04 29.51
N PRO A 555 34.44 -25.20 29.21
CA PRO A 555 34.37 -25.72 27.85
C PRO A 555 33.64 -24.74 26.93
N VAL A 556 34.27 -24.38 25.82
CA VAL A 556 33.70 -23.47 24.81
C VAL A 556 32.89 -24.25 23.79
N VAL A 557 31.63 -23.84 23.57
CA VAL A 557 30.75 -24.37 22.54
C VAL A 557 31.32 -24.03 21.16
N PHE A 558 31.50 -25.05 20.34
CA PHE A 558 32.07 -24.92 19.00
C PHE A 558 31.25 -23.93 18.14
N SER A 559 31.93 -23.11 17.33
CA SER A 559 31.28 -22.12 16.46
C SER A 559 32.12 -21.88 15.22
N TRP A 560 31.50 -21.84 14.05
CA TRP A 560 32.22 -21.60 12.80
C TRP A 560 32.70 -20.15 12.65
N PHE A 561 31.93 -19.18 13.13
CA PHE A 561 32.20 -17.76 12.92
C PHE A 561 32.61 -17.06 14.22
N PRO A 562 33.73 -16.31 14.24
CA PRO A 562 34.27 -15.72 15.47
C PRO A 562 33.36 -14.66 16.12
N PHE A 563 32.61 -13.90 15.32
CA PHE A 563 31.76 -12.82 15.83
C PHE A 563 30.32 -13.27 16.09
N ILE A 564 29.71 -14.01 15.16
CA ILE A 564 28.32 -14.47 15.31
C ILE A 564 28.24 -15.63 16.31
N GLY A 565 29.27 -16.48 16.38
CA GLY A 565 29.38 -17.52 17.38
C GLY A 565 28.20 -18.50 17.34
N ASN A 566 27.57 -18.69 18.50
CA ASN A 566 26.36 -19.48 18.69
C ASN A 566 25.11 -18.62 18.85
N THR A 567 25.18 -17.32 18.51
CA THR A 567 24.08 -16.36 18.73
C THR A 567 22.79 -16.76 18.03
N ILE A 568 22.88 -17.28 16.80
CA ILE A 568 21.69 -17.66 16.01
C ILE A 568 21.00 -18.88 16.64
N THR A 569 21.77 -19.92 16.98
CA THR A 569 21.22 -21.14 17.59
C THR A 569 20.68 -20.87 18.98
N TYR A 570 21.35 -20.01 19.76
CA TYR A 570 20.82 -19.49 21.02
C TYR A 570 19.52 -18.69 20.82
N GLY A 571 19.47 -17.76 19.85
CA GLY A 571 18.32 -16.89 19.64
C GLY A 571 17.07 -17.58 19.08
N MET A 572 17.23 -18.70 18.37
CA MET A 572 16.11 -19.49 17.84
C MET A 572 15.38 -20.30 18.92
N ASP A 573 16.12 -20.92 19.84
CA ASP A 573 15.54 -21.72 20.92
C ASP A 573 16.51 -21.77 22.13
N PRO A 574 16.48 -20.73 22.99
CA PRO A 574 17.40 -20.64 24.13
C PRO A 574 17.29 -21.83 25.11
N PRO A 575 16.08 -22.29 25.51
CA PRO A 575 15.94 -23.45 26.40
C PRO A 575 16.59 -24.71 25.83
N ALA A 576 16.30 -25.07 24.57
CA ALA A 576 16.89 -26.25 23.94
C ALA A 576 18.41 -26.12 23.79
N PHE A 577 18.90 -24.91 23.48
CA PHE A 577 20.33 -24.62 23.42
C PHE A 577 21.01 -24.84 24.78
N PHE A 578 20.44 -24.35 25.88
CA PHE A 578 21.01 -24.55 27.21
C PHE A 578 20.95 -26.01 27.65
N GLU A 579 19.86 -26.73 27.38
CA GLU A 579 19.71 -28.14 27.74
C GLU A 579 20.70 -29.03 26.98
N ALA A 580 20.85 -28.81 25.66
CA ALA A 580 21.78 -29.54 24.83
C ALA A 580 23.25 -29.31 25.25
N ASN A 581 23.62 -28.07 25.55
CA ASN A 581 24.98 -27.74 25.98
C ASN A 581 25.25 -28.20 27.41
N LYS A 582 24.27 -28.10 28.32
CA LYS A 582 24.38 -28.67 29.67
C LYS A 582 24.62 -30.17 29.63
N LYS A 583 23.87 -30.90 28.78
CA LYS A 583 24.06 -32.34 28.58
C LYS A 583 25.45 -32.69 28.04
N LYS A 584 26.04 -31.80 27.23
CA LYS A 584 27.32 -32.02 26.54
C LYS A 584 28.54 -31.57 27.35
N TYR A 585 28.41 -30.49 28.12
CA TYR A 585 29.53 -29.78 28.74
C TYR A 585 29.41 -29.64 30.27
N GLY A 586 28.28 -30.06 30.85
CA GLY A 586 28.01 -29.97 32.29
C GLY A 586 27.38 -28.63 32.68
N ASP A 587 27.37 -28.35 33.98
CA ASP A 587 26.68 -27.19 34.55
C ASP A 587 27.36 -25.85 34.24
N VAL A 588 28.61 -25.85 33.73
CA VAL A 588 29.33 -24.63 33.35
C VAL A 588 29.92 -24.77 31.96
N PHE A 589 29.58 -23.86 31.05
CA PHE A 589 30.12 -23.82 29.69
C PHE A 589 30.10 -22.39 29.12
N THR A 590 30.94 -22.13 28.13
CA THR A 590 31.06 -20.81 27.50
C THR A 590 30.61 -20.88 26.04
N PHE A 591 29.85 -19.90 25.57
CA PHE A 591 29.55 -19.76 24.15
C PHE A 591 29.79 -18.32 23.69
N ILE A 592 29.92 -18.11 22.38
CA ILE A 592 30.11 -16.77 21.82
C ILE A 592 28.75 -16.18 21.49
N LEU A 593 28.41 -15.08 22.17
CA LEU A 593 27.22 -14.26 21.93
C LEU A 593 27.69 -12.90 21.39
N LEU A 594 27.44 -12.64 20.11
CA LEU A 594 27.80 -11.38 19.43
C LEU A 594 29.25 -10.91 19.67
N GLY A 595 30.20 -11.83 19.54
CA GLY A 595 31.65 -11.57 19.67
C GLY A 595 32.18 -11.64 21.10
N SER A 596 31.30 -11.76 22.11
CA SER A 596 31.68 -11.88 23.51
C SER A 596 31.64 -13.35 23.96
N LYS A 597 32.67 -13.80 24.71
CA LYS A 597 32.64 -15.09 25.40
C LYS A 597 31.68 -14.98 26.60
N THR A 598 30.54 -15.62 26.52
CA THR A 598 29.51 -15.66 27.57
C THR A 598 29.56 -17.01 28.28
N THR A 599 30.00 -17.00 29.54
CA THR A 599 30.00 -18.20 30.39
C THR A 599 28.66 -18.34 31.09
N VAL A 600 28.07 -19.52 30.98
CA VAL A 600 26.79 -19.90 31.55
C VAL A 600 27.08 -20.84 32.70
N ALA A 601 26.52 -20.55 33.88
CA ALA A 601 26.50 -21.46 35.01
C ALA A 601 25.04 -21.83 35.31
N VAL A 602 24.67 -23.09 35.12
CA VAL A 602 23.31 -23.59 35.21
C VAL A 602 23.07 -24.25 36.57
N GLY A 603 21.93 -23.97 37.19
CA GLY A 603 21.51 -24.59 38.44
C GLY A 603 21.74 -23.70 39.67
N PRO A 604 21.28 -24.15 40.87
CA PRO A 604 21.25 -23.30 42.06
C PRO A 604 22.61 -22.73 42.46
N GLN A 605 23.69 -23.50 42.33
CA GLN A 605 25.06 -23.07 42.65
C GLN A 605 25.59 -22.04 41.64
N GLY A 606 25.28 -22.21 40.35
CA GLY A 606 25.63 -21.25 39.31
C GLY A 606 24.87 -19.93 39.47
N ASN A 607 23.59 -20.01 39.81
CA ASN A 607 22.75 -18.85 40.11
C ASN A 607 23.28 -18.09 41.34
N ASP A 608 23.63 -18.80 42.41
CA ASP A 608 24.23 -18.19 43.60
C ASP A 608 25.55 -17.49 43.27
N PHE A 609 26.42 -18.16 42.50
CA PHE A 609 27.70 -17.60 42.03
C PHE A 609 27.55 -16.31 41.21
N ILE A 610 26.58 -16.26 40.28
CA ILE A 610 26.37 -15.10 39.40
C ILE A 610 25.60 -13.98 40.12
N LEU A 611 24.55 -14.32 40.87
CA LEU A 611 23.62 -13.34 41.45
C LEU A 611 24.12 -12.75 42.77
N ASN A 612 24.95 -13.48 43.52
CA ASN A 612 25.58 -12.98 44.76
C ASN A 612 27.05 -12.58 44.55
N GLY A 613 27.51 -12.50 43.29
CA GLY A 613 28.83 -11.99 42.96
C GLY A 613 28.97 -10.53 43.39
N LYS A 614 30.15 -10.18 43.91
CA LYS A 614 30.44 -8.79 44.29
C LYS A 614 30.49 -7.93 43.02
N GLN A 615 30.07 -6.68 43.11
CA GLN A 615 30.00 -5.77 41.96
C GLN A 615 31.36 -5.51 41.27
N ARG A 616 32.47 -5.74 42.00
CA ARG A 616 33.84 -5.72 41.44
C ARG A 616 34.18 -6.94 40.57
N ASP A 617 33.45 -8.04 40.76
CA ASP A 617 33.68 -9.34 40.15
C ASP A 617 32.65 -9.62 39.03
N VAL A 618 31.42 -9.07 39.14
CA VAL A 618 30.36 -9.11 38.10
C VAL A 618 29.60 -7.78 38.05
N ASN A 619 29.46 -7.18 36.86
CA ASN A 619 28.79 -5.89 36.67
C ASN A 619 27.67 -5.97 35.64
N ALA A 620 26.42 -5.88 36.09
CA ALA A 620 25.25 -5.86 35.21
C ALA A 620 25.12 -4.54 34.43
N GLU A 621 25.64 -3.44 34.98
CA GLU A 621 25.52 -2.09 34.41
C GLU A 621 26.25 -1.99 33.06
N GLU A 622 27.45 -2.55 32.97
CA GLU A 622 28.27 -2.59 31.74
C GLU A 622 27.59 -3.34 30.59
N ILE A 623 26.76 -4.33 30.89
CA ILE A 623 26.10 -5.16 29.87
C ILE A 623 24.74 -4.59 29.49
N TYR A 624 23.92 -4.18 30.47
CA TYR A 624 22.55 -3.75 30.20
C TYR A 624 22.42 -2.26 29.82
N SER A 625 23.37 -1.39 30.17
CA SER A 625 23.34 0.03 29.79
C SER A 625 23.27 0.23 28.28
N VAL A 626 24.03 -0.55 27.50
CA VAL A 626 24.01 -0.49 26.02
C VAL A 626 22.61 -0.75 25.44
N LEU A 627 21.83 -1.63 26.07
CA LEU A 627 20.47 -1.97 25.64
C LEU A 627 19.41 -1.02 26.22
N THR A 628 19.58 -0.58 27.45
CA THR A 628 18.54 0.11 28.23
C THR A 628 18.64 1.63 28.15
N THR A 629 19.84 2.21 28.06
CA THR A 629 20.04 3.66 27.95
C THR A 629 19.37 4.28 26.70
N PRO A 630 19.37 3.64 25.51
CA PRO A 630 18.64 4.16 24.35
C PRO A 630 17.12 4.13 24.49
N VAL A 631 16.60 3.23 25.32
CA VAL A 631 15.15 2.99 25.50
C VAL A 631 14.57 3.85 26.62
N PHE A 632 15.29 3.95 27.74
CA PHE A 632 14.82 4.63 28.94
C PHE A 632 15.44 6.02 29.15
N GLY A 633 16.41 6.41 28.32
CA GLY A 633 17.14 7.68 28.42
C GLY A 633 18.36 7.58 29.33
N ARG A 634 19.23 8.60 29.26
CA ARG A 634 20.38 8.74 30.16
C ARG A 634 19.91 9.03 31.59
N ASP A 635 20.65 8.56 32.60
CA ASP A 635 20.33 8.68 34.05
C ASP A 635 19.10 7.89 34.55
N VAL A 636 18.64 6.87 33.80
CA VAL A 636 17.43 6.09 34.11
C VAL A 636 17.74 4.58 34.17
N VAL A 637 17.23 3.89 35.18
CA VAL A 637 17.46 2.44 35.45
C VAL A 637 18.96 2.09 35.61
N TYR A 638 19.60 1.52 34.59
CA TYR A 638 20.98 1.02 34.64
C TYR A 638 22.01 2.07 34.22
N ASP A 639 21.61 3.32 34.01
CA ASP A 639 22.52 4.43 33.69
C ASP A 639 22.65 5.41 34.88
N CYS A 640 22.34 4.97 36.11
CA CYS A 640 22.45 5.80 37.31
C CYS A 640 23.09 5.05 38.49
N PRO A 641 23.79 5.75 39.42
CA PRO A 641 24.36 5.10 40.60
C PRO A 641 23.30 4.34 41.39
N ASN A 642 23.60 3.11 41.83
CA ASN A 642 22.65 2.18 42.46
C ASN A 642 21.83 2.78 43.64
N ALA A 643 22.36 3.79 44.32
CA ALA A 643 21.64 4.58 45.34
C ALA A 643 20.44 5.36 44.77
N LYS A 644 20.57 5.98 43.58
CA LYS A 644 19.46 6.67 42.87
C LYS A 644 18.41 5.70 42.34
N LEU A 645 18.82 4.51 41.88
CA LEU A 645 17.90 3.46 41.41
C LEU A 645 16.94 3.00 42.52
N MET A 646 17.45 2.87 43.76
CA MET A 646 16.64 2.51 44.93
C MET A 646 15.71 3.64 45.38
N GLU A 647 16.08 4.90 45.13
CA GLU A 647 15.27 6.09 45.42
C GLU A 647 14.11 6.25 44.41
N GLN A 648 14.36 6.02 43.11
CA GLN A 648 13.35 6.04 42.04
C GLN A 648 12.26 4.96 42.23
N LYS A 649 12.63 3.77 42.73
CA LYS A 649 11.66 2.69 43.06
C LYS A 649 10.69 3.04 44.20
N LYS A 650 11.13 3.86 45.17
CA LYS A 650 10.29 4.29 46.31
C LYS A 650 9.21 5.31 45.90
N THR A 651 9.52 6.22 44.99
CA THR A 651 8.64 7.35 44.64
C THR A 651 7.46 6.95 43.75
N ILE A 652 7.64 6.02 42.80
CA ILE A 652 6.60 5.62 41.84
C ILE A 652 5.55 4.70 42.50
N THR A 653 5.99 3.81 43.40
CA THR A 653 5.10 2.84 44.07
C THR A 653 4.25 3.51 45.15
N ALA A 654 4.80 4.50 45.85
CA ALA A 654 4.11 5.16 46.96
C ALA A 654 2.90 6.00 46.52
N GLU A 655 2.94 6.58 45.31
CA GLU A 655 1.92 7.55 44.90
C GLU A 655 0.73 6.95 44.14
N ILE A 656 0.93 5.83 43.45
CA ILE A 656 -0.15 5.07 42.81
C ILE A 656 -1.04 4.39 43.86
N VAL A 657 -0.46 3.88 44.96
CA VAL A 657 -1.19 3.21 46.06
C VAL A 657 -2.00 4.19 46.91
N ARG A 658 -1.58 5.47 46.97
CA ARG A 658 -2.27 6.52 47.73
C ARG A 658 -3.56 7.00 47.08
N LEU A 659 -3.65 6.98 45.76
CA LEU A 659 -4.75 7.63 45.02
C LEU A 659 -5.84 6.67 44.53
N VAL A 660 -5.51 5.38 44.35
CA VAL A 660 -6.41 4.42 43.70
C VAL A 660 -6.35 3.05 44.37
N LYS A 661 -7.51 2.42 44.60
CA LYS A 661 -7.64 1.00 44.95
C LYS A 661 -7.93 0.20 43.67
N PHE A 662 -7.32 -0.97 43.53
CA PHE A 662 -7.56 -1.90 42.42
C PHE A 662 -8.13 -3.23 42.95
N SER A 663 -9.04 -3.85 42.19
CA SER A 663 -9.55 -5.19 42.43
C SER A 663 -9.81 -5.92 41.11
N ASN A 664 -9.87 -7.26 41.14
CA ASN A 664 -10.23 -8.04 39.96
C ASN A 664 -11.66 -7.73 39.53
N ALA A 665 -11.92 -7.60 38.23
CA ALA A 665 -13.23 -7.18 37.73
C ALA A 665 -14.38 -8.16 38.07
N ASP A 666 -14.05 -9.44 38.25
CA ASP A 666 -14.93 -10.54 38.64
C ASP A 666 -15.06 -10.75 40.17
N GLY A 667 -14.30 -9.99 40.96
CA GLY A 667 -14.26 -10.11 42.43
C GLY A 667 -13.48 -11.32 42.96
N SER A 668 -12.80 -12.09 42.11
CA SER A 668 -11.98 -13.24 42.52
C SER A 668 -10.60 -12.80 43.02
N SER A 669 -9.87 -13.68 43.71
CA SER A 669 -8.45 -13.49 44.04
C SER A 669 -7.51 -14.21 43.07
N ASN A 670 -8.03 -14.68 41.93
CA ASN A 670 -7.25 -15.47 40.97
C ASN A 670 -6.41 -14.56 40.08
N ILE A 671 -5.20 -15.03 39.73
CA ILE A 671 -4.26 -14.33 38.85
C ILE A 671 -4.46 -14.85 37.43
N ASN A 672 -4.56 -13.95 36.44
CA ASN A 672 -4.61 -14.34 35.03
C ASN A 672 -3.35 -15.13 34.65
N GLY A 673 -3.50 -16.16 33.80
CA GLY A 673 -2.36 -16.95 33.32
C GLY A 673 -1.32 -16.10 32.58
N THR A 674 -0.12 -16.65 32.36
CA THR A 674 0.98 -15.93 31.70
C THR A 674 1.10 -16.37 30.23
N ASP A 675 1.05 -15.40 29.31
CA ASP A 675 1.40 -15.55 27.90
C ASP A 675 2.93 -15.49 27.77
N TYR A 676 3.51 -16.61 27.34
CA TYR A 676 4.95 -16.77 27.10
C TYR A 676 5.32 -16.63 25.62
N ALA A 677 4.37 -16.32 24.72
CA ALA A 677 4.61 -16.25 23.28
C ALA A 677 5.25 -14.92 22.83
N SER A 678 5.30 -13.91 23.69
CA SER A 678 6.04 -12.66 23.46
C SER A 678 7.43 -12.69 24.11
N LEU A 679 8.36 -11.89 23.58
CA LEU A 679 9.76 -11.77 24.05
C LEU A 679 9.87 -11.39 25.55
N PHE A 680 8.81 -10.82 26.12
CA PHE A 680 8.63 -10.60 27.55
C PHE A 680 7.34 -11.27 27.99
N SER A 681 7.38 -12.04 29.09
CA SER A 681 6.18 -12.67 29.63
C SER A 681 5.15 -11.60 30.02
N ARG A 682 3.92 -11.79 29.59
CA ARG A 682 2.81 -10.88 29.89
C ARG A 682 1.59 -11.67 30.36
N PRO A 683 0.59 -11.05 31.01
CA PRO A 683 -0.66 -11.74 31.34
C PRO A 683 -1.43 -12.16 30.07
N LEU A 684 -2.13 -13.29 30.11
CA LEU A 684 -3.05 -13.75 29.06
C LEU A 684 -4.17 -12.72 28.89
N GLU A 685 -4.31 -12.19 27.67
CA GLU A 685 -5.32 -11.18 27.35
C GLU A 685 -6.70 -11.82 27.06
N PRO A 686 -7.81 -11.19 27.46
CA PRO A 686 -7.91 -9.88 28.09
C PRO A 686 -7.75 -9.90 29.62
N VAL A 687 -7.10 -8.87 30.18
CA VAL A 687 -7.01 -8.64 31.63
C VAL A 687 -7.91 -7.48 32.03
N ASN A 688 -9.02 -7.79 32.72
CA ASN A 688 -9.99 -6.80 33.16
C ASN A 688 -9.83 -6.54 34.66
N ILE A 689 -9.52 -5.28 35.03
CA ILE A 689 -9.41 -4.82 36.42
C ILE A 689 -10.42 -3.72 36.72
N ARG A 690 -10.90 -3.68 37.97
CA ARG A 690 -11.75 -2.62 38.53
C ARG A 690 -10.86 -1.65 39.32
N TYR A 691 -11.11 -0.35 39.20
CA TYR A 691 -10.42 0.68 40.00
C TYR A 691 -11.40 1.59 40.72
N GLU A 692 -11.01 2.07 41.90
CA GLU A 692 -11.77 3.01 42.73
C GLU A 692 -10.82 4.12 43.22
N ARG A 693 -11.15 5.40 43.00
CA ARG A 693 -10.35 6.52 43.50
C ARG A 693 -10.63 6.70 45.00
N ARG A 694 -9.58 6.87 45.81
CA ARG A 694 -9.74 7.18 47.24
C ARG A 694 -10.13 8.65 47.39
N ASP A 695 -11.14 8.96 48.19
CA ASP A 695 -11.50 10.35 48.47
C ASP A 695 -10.36 11.07 49.19
N LYS A 696 -10.05 12.30 48.75
CA LYS A 696 -8.99 13.12 49.33
C LYS A 696 -9.36 13.50 50.77
N ALA A 697 -8.58 13.03 51.73
CA ALA A 697 -8.50 13.62 53.07
C ALA A 697 -7.52 14.80 53.06
#